data_AF-A0A3D4B7J2-F1
#
_entry.id   AF-A0A3D4B7J2-F1
#
_cell.length_a   1.000
_cell.length_b   1.000
_cell.length_c   1.000
_cell.angle_alpha   90.00
_cell.angle_beta   90.00
_cell.angle_gamma   90.00
#
_symmetry.space_group_name_H-M   'P 1'
#
loop_
_entity.id
_entity.type
_entity.pdbx_description
1 polymer ?
#
loop_
_entity_poly.entity_id
_entity_poly.type
_entity_poly.pdbx_seq_one_letter_code
_entity_poly.pdbx_strand_id
1 'polypeptide(L)'
;MGKRLRVAGQVWEMEINQQYQPYLNDHRIDDTTVFPASGYIEIGLALDHFLKGNQATCLEDIIFHRALIIDEQESHVMQVEFHEHDHSFTISSTTEGDRTNWTEHSTGRSVQGDMGLDSKPLDLAAIRERCTYPMDVEAQYKELYDRGHHYGPEFKRGLHIWQGDDEAFADIKGVGEVADYRFHPVMLDAAFHILLAAVDKRRAIDVYMPVKIDRVQFYNTPTDNIWVYCHLRSQTSDVIIGDITLCDDKGEIYLVLKGLRLQALLSGRQASDEQIEQFLYNYQWHPAELSSLIGQEEISEERSLWLTTGQWLVFTDKLGIGDRVADILEATGLQCIRVVKGEGFRELAPERIQVNPTQEQDFANLIDMTAMESLRGVAHFWGLDDTDLASFSHESAQKCLGITSLIKAMGEQEGTFRLAIITQNAQPVHREDTISLPATPLWGLGRVVMAEYPELACCLVDLDHEALHQDEWSALLLGNHNEEEVAFRQGVLYVHRLARVRSQSLSENQFVARNGKALYPTLLKPAELSIPVHSTNGDPTGKNGGKDHDASVSVELEVGQPGIIDSLKFRSLRRRSPDTGEVEIEVHFVALNFKDLMKVMGLISETILKGTFFGDILGMECSGTIIGVGPGVDGFEVGDEVIVATGDGCFQSYITVSVDKTFIVPRPASLSMQEAPILVPYLTVYYSFHHVARLKAGERVLIHSATGGVGLAAINYAKSIGAEIFATAGSPKKRAYLKSLGIQYVMDSRSLKFSDEIMKWTDGQGVDVVLNSLFGEGLIKSFEALAPYGRFIEIGKRDIDENNGLPMRAFNRNLSFAAVDLDRIVVEQRELTVDMLNTIYEGWEKGVFKPLPTTVFSGADVAEAFRFMGQAKHIGKVIVSMQNLQLNLQPLPPKGAKISSEGTYLITGGFGGFGMATAQWLVDKGARHLVLASRKGPVSESSEVLINALEIAGAKVHTARLDVSDPGQVNRLIKKIQRTMPPLKGVIHAAGVLADNRLTELDQAAFETVMAPKVSGSWNLHKATESLSLDWFILYSSISALVGNIGQGNYAAANAYLDGLAFFRRSKGLPATSINWGAIKDVGMAAREPA
;
A
#
# COMPACT_ATOMS: atom_id res chain seq x y z
N MET A 1 -21.70 26.71 18.02
CA MET A 1 -22.01 25.60 18.96
C MET A 1 -23.30 24.84 18.67
N GLY A 2 -24.24 25.33 17.86
CA GLY A 2 -25.46 24.58 17.52
C GLY A 2 -26.47 24.48 18.67
N LYS A 3 -27.25 23.40 18.68
CA LYS A 3 -28.40 23.18 19.58
C LYS A 3 -27.98 22.34 20.80
N ARG A 4 -28.29 22.84 22.00
CA ARG A 4 -28.10 22.10 23.25
C ARG A 4 -29.08 20.92 23.36
N LEU A 5 -28.58 19.74 23.71
CA LEU A 5 -29.39 18.56 23.95
C LEU A 5 -29.97 18.53 25.38
N ARG A 6 -31.15 17.92 25.54
CA ARG A 6 -31.81 17.71 26.84
C ARG A 6 -31.42 16.36 27.43
N VAL A 7 -30.13 16.15 27.67
CA VAL A 7 -29.56 14.92 28.25
C VAL A 7 -28.89 15.21 29.60
N ALA A 8 -28.56 14.17 30.38
CA ALA A 8 -27.78 14.31 31.60
C ALA A 8 -26.34 14.67 31.25
N GLY A 9 -26.01 15.96 31.26
CA GLY A 9 -24.70 16.49 30.86
C GLY A 9 -24.81 17.83 30.12
N GLN A 10 -23.67 18.40 29.76
CA GLN A 10 -23.59 19.61 28.96
C GLN A 10 -23.15 19.22 27.54
N VAL A 11 -24.14 18.96 26.67
CA VAL A 11 -23.91 18.46 25.30
C VAL A 11 -24.62 19.34 24.28
N TRP A 12 -23.92 19.66 23.19
CA TRP A 12 -24.44 20.41 22.04
C TRP A 12 -24.20 19.64 20.75
N GLU A 13 -25.11 19.77 19.79
CA GLU A 13 -24.95 19.24 18.45
C GLU A 13 -25.12 20.34 17.41
N MET A 14 -24.30 20.28 16.36
CA MET A 14 -24.48 21.09 15.16
C MET A 14 -24.24 20.24 13.92
N GLU A 15 -24.96 20.58 12.86
CA GLU A 15 -24.74 20.01 11.56
C GLU A 15 -23.60 20.77 10.87
N ILE A 16 -22.66 20.03 10.29
CA ILE A 16 -21.53 20.54 9.53
C ILE A 16 -21.67 20.03 8.11
N ASN A 17 -21.91 20.96 7.19
CA ASN A 17 -21.90 20.70 5.77
C ASN A 17 -21.64 21.99 4.98
N GLN A 18 -21.41 21.82 3.68
CA GLN A 18 -21.08 22.91 2.78
C GLN A 18 -22.26 23.87 2.53
N GLN A 19 -23.50 23.45 2.80
CA GLN A 19 -24.68 24.29 2.63
C GLN A 19 -24.82 25.33 3.76
N TYR A 20 -24.58 24.91 5.00
CA TYR A 20 -24.69 25.80 6.17
C TYR A 20 -23.41 26.59 6.43
N GLN A 21 -22.25 26.07 6.04
CA GLN A 21 -20.96 26.77 6.14
C GLN A 21 -20.20 26.74 4.79
N PRO A 22 -20.64 27.52 3.77
CA PRO A 22 -20.05 27.47 2.43
C PRO A 22 -18.56 27.79 2.37
N TYR A 23 -18.05 28.56 3.34
CA TYR A 23 -16.62 28.87 3.41
C TYR A 23 -15.75 27.62 3.56
N LEU A 24 -16.27 26.51 4.12
CA LEU A 24 -15.51 25.28 4.33
C LEU A 24 -14.93 24.72 3.02
N ASN A 25 -15.58 24.97 1.87
CA ASN A 25 -15.14 24.52 0.55
C ASN A 25 -13.76 25.04 0.16
N ASP A 26 -13.35 26.14 0.78
CA ASP A 26 -12.08 26.80 0.50
C ASP A 26 -10.97 26.38 1.48
N HIS A 27 -11.24 25.50 2.45
CA HIS A 27 -10.19 24.91 3.29
C HIS A 27 -9.86 23.49 2.83
N ARG A 28 -8.95 23.41 1.85
CA ARG A 28 -8.55 22.15 1.22
C ARG A 28 -7.09 21.82 1.46
N ILE A 29 -6.84 20.55 1.78
CA ILE A 29 -5.52 19.95 1.96
C ILE A 29 -5.41 18.78 0.97
N ASP A 30 -4.45 18.82 0.05
CA ASP A 30 -4.31 17.86 -1.06
C ASP A 30 -5.66 17.57 -1.75
N ASP A 31 -6.36 18.65 -2.12
CA ASP A 31 -7.69 18.64 -2.74
C ASP A 31 -8.85 18.07 -1.90
N THR A 32 -8.60 17.65 -0.67
CA THR A 32 -9.63 17.19 0.28
C THR A 32 -10.14 18.34 1.14
N THR A 33 -11.46 18.52 1.21
CA THR A 33 -12.08 19.52 2.11
C THR A 33 -11.98 19.03 3.56
N VAL A 34 -11.29 19.80 4.40
CA VAL A 34 -11.03 19.45 5.79
C VAL A 34 -11.61 20.53 6.71
N PHE A 35 -12.30 20.13 7.78
CA PHE A 35 -12.74 21.09 8.79
C PHE A 35 -11.51 21.71 9.48
N PRO A 36 -11.38 23.05 9.48
CA PRO A 36 -10.15 23.72 9.89
C PRO A 36 -9.96 23.65 11.41
N ALA A 37 -8.71 23.61 11.85
CA ALA A 37 -8.37 23.60 13.28
C ALA A 37 -8.92 24.84 14.02
N SER A 38 -8.93 25.97 13.33
CA SER A 38 -9.53 27.24 13.79
C SER A 38 -11.03 27.12 14.11
N GLY A 39 -11.76 26.21 13.45
CA GLY A 39 -13.16 25.92 13.75
C GLY A 39 -13.37 25.30 15.12
N TYR A 40 -12.51 24.36 15.53
CA TYR A 40 -12.56 23.77 16.87
C TYR A 40 -12.22 24.79 17.96
N ILE A 41 -11.28 25.71 17.69
CA ILE A 41 -10.93 26.78 18.63
C ILE A 41 -12.14 27.68 18.88
N GLU A 42 -12.83 28.11 17.81
CA GLU A 42 -14.03 28.93 17.93
C GLU A 42 -15.15 28.20 18.70
N ILE A 43 -15.32 26.90 18.48
CA ILE A 43 -16.26 26.09 19.28
C ILE A 43 -15.90 26.13 20.76
N GLY A 44 -14.61 25.99 21.11
CA GLY A 44 -14.12 26.11 22.48
C GLY A 44 -14.34 27.50 23.07
N LEU A 45 -14.08 28.57 22.31
CA LEU A 45 -14.30 29.96 22.74
C LEU A 45 -15.78 30.23 23.03
N ALA A 46 -16.65 29.76 22.16
CA ALA A 46 -18.09 29.87 22.33
C ALA A 46 -18.58 29.06 23.55
N LEU A 47 -18.01 27.87 23.80
CA LEU A 47 -18.33 27.05 24.96
C LEU A 47 -17.94 27.74 26.25
N ASP A 48 -16.71 28.24 26.32
CA ASP A 48 -16.21 28.98 27.47
C ASP A 48 -17.05 30.22 27.78
N HIS A 49 -17.42 30.99 26.75
CA HIS A 49 -18.30 32.15 26.89
C HIS A 49 -19.69 31.74 27.41
N PHE A 50 -20.24 30.62 26.95
CA PHE A 50 -21.52 30.12 27.46
C PHE A 50 -21.43 29.72 28.93
N LEU A 51 -20.33 29.07 29.33
CA LEU A 51 -20.12 28.61 30.72
C LEU A 51 -19.87 29.78 31.68
N LYS A 52 -19.13 30.81 31.25
CA LYS A 52 -18.59 31.86 32.14
C LYS A 52 -19.17 33.27 31.89
N GLY A 53 -19.94 33.45 30.83
CA GLY A 53 -20.45 34.77 30.42
C GLY A 53 -19.33 35.71 29.99
N ASN A 54 -19.32 36.94 30.52
CA ASN A 54 -18.36 38.00 30.15
C ASN A 54 -17.02 37.93 30.91
N GLN A 55 -16.69 36.80 31.54
CA GLN A 55 -15.37 36.62 32.15
C GLN A 55 -14.30 36.40 31.07
N ALA A 56 -13.03 36.54 31.47
CA ALA A 56 -11.89 36.30 30.60
C ALA A 56 -11.91 34.87 30.03
N THR A 57 -11.89 34.75 28.70
CA THR A 57 -11.91 33.45 28.03
C THR A 57 -10.50 32.91 27.86
N CYS A 58 -10.29 31.70 28.37
CA CYS A 58 -8.99 31.02 28.32
C CYS A 58 -9.18 29.52 28.12
N LEU A 59 -8.53 28.99 27.09
CA LEU A 59 -8.49 27.56 26.78
C LEU A 59 -7.05 27.06 26.90
N GLU A 60 -6.87 25.87 27.45
CA GLU A 60 -5.57 25.21 27.58
C GLU A 60 -5.59 23.79 27.01
N ASP A 61 -4.42 23.33 26.57
CA ASP A 61 -4.20 21.99 26.02
C ASP A 61 -5.22 21.59 24.95
N ILE A 62 -5.39 22.46 23.95
CA ILE A 62 -6.20 22.12 22.77
C ILE A 62 -5.38 21.14 21.93
N ILE A 63 -5.87 19.91 21.80
CA ILE A 63 -5.24 18.85 21.02
C ILE A 63 -6.17 18.50 19.85
N PHE A 64 -5.59 18.35 18.67
CA PHE A 64 -6.28 17.90 17.47
C PHE A 64 -5.86 16.45 17.20
N HIS A 65 -6.78 15.51 17.41
CA HIS A 65 -6.50 14.08 17.31
C HIS A 65 -6.65 13.57 15.89
N ARG A 66 -7.70 14.02 15.19
CA ARG A 66 -8.04 13.58 13.83
C ARG A 66 -8.71 14.70 13.04
N ALA A 67 -8.29 14.87 11.78
CA ALA A 67 -8.98 15.75 10.85
C ALA A 67 -10.40 15.24 10.57
N LEU A 68 -11.37 16.16 10.45
CA LEU A 68 -12.71 15.85 9.96
C LEU A 68 -12.73 16.19 8.47
N ILE A 69 -12.91 15.17 7.63
CA ILE A 69 -13.08 15.35 6.19
C ILE A 69 -14.55 15.68 5.93
N ILE A 70 -14.82 16.69 5.11
CA ILE A 70 -16.18 17.12 4.73
C ILE A 70 -16.45 16.67 3.30
N ASP A 71 -17.32 15.67 3.15
CA ASP A 71 -17.79 15.24 1.83
C ASP A 71 -18.89 16.19 1.29
N GLU A 72 -19.01 16.30 -0.02
CA GLU A 72 -20.08 17.03 -0.69
C GLU A 72 -21.44 16.29 -0.60
N GLN A 73 -21.41 14.97 -0.47
CA GLN A 73 -22.59 14.11 -0.49
C GLN A 73 -23.06 13.67 0.91
N GLU A 74 -22.27 13.92 1.95
CA GLU A 74 -22.58 13.50 3.32
C GLU A 74 -22.74 14.70 4.27
N SER A 75 -23.73 14.62 5.16
CA SER A 75 -23.87 15.57 6.26
C SER A 75 -23.28 15.00 7.54
N HIS A 76 -22.46 15.79 8.23
CA HIS A 76 -21.85 15.41 9.49
C HIS A 76 -22.59 16.06 10.66
N VAL A 77 -22.81 15.28 11.72
CA VAL A 77 -23.27 15.79 13.01
C VAL A 77 -22.06 15.90 13.91
N MET A 78 -21.71 17.13 14.29
CA MET A 78 -20.67 17.42 15.26
C MET A 78 -21.29 17.61 16.65
N GLN A 79 -20.72 16.94 17.65
CA GLN A 79 -21.13 17.01 19.04
C GLN A 79 -20.00 17.57 19.89
N VAL A 80 -20.38 18.45 20.80
CA VAL A 80 -19.50 19.05 21.81
C VAL A 80 -20.00 18.59 23.18
N GLU A 81 -19.15 17.90 23.93
CA GLU A 81 -19.43 17.47 25.29
C GLU A 81 -18.52 18.22 26.27
N PHE A 82 -19.10 18.80 27.32
CA PHE A 82 -18.36 19.43 28.40
C PHE A 82 -18.42 18.59 29.68
N HIS A 83 -17.25 18.31 30.23
CA HIS A 83 -17.07 17.50 31.42
C HIS A 83 -16.82 18.39 32.64
N GLU A 84 -17.84 18.54 33.50
CA GLU A 84 -17.81 19.49 34.62
C GLU A 84 -16.74 19.18 35.69
N HIS A 85 -16.27 17.93 35.79
CA HIS A 85 -15.39 17.48 36.87
C HIS A 85 -13.94 17.98 36.75
N ASP A 86 -13.46 18.13 35.51
CA ASP A 86 -12.09 18.55 35.19
C ASP A 86 -12.05 19.76 34.25
N HIS A 87 -13.22 20.31 33.92
CA HIS A 87 -13.42 21.42 32.98
C HIS A 87 -12.88 21.13 31.57
N SER A 88 -12.80 19.87 31.18
CA SER A 88 -12.46 19.46 29.83
C SER A 88 -13.67 19.50 28.89
N PHE A 89 -13.40 19.59 27.60
CA PHE A 89 -14.39 19.42 26.56
C PHE A 89 -13.85 18.54 25.44
N THR A 90 -14.75 17.80 24.83
CA THR A 90 -14.49 16.89 23.71
C THR A 90 -15.38 17.27 22.53
N ILE A 91 -14.79 17.32 21.34
CA ILE A 91 -15.47 17.59 20.08
C ILE A 91 -15.34 16.35 19.22
N SER A 92 -16.49 15.73 18.94
CA SER A 92 -16.62 14.50 18.16
C SER A 92 -17.57 14.71 17.00
N SER A 93 -17.48 13.89 15.97
CA SER A 93 -18.48 13.90 14.90
C SER A 93 -18.89 12.50 14.48
N THR A 94 -20.01 12.43 13.78
CA THR A 94 -20.44 11.25 13.05
C THR A 94 -21.18 11.64 11.78
N THR A 95 -21.42 10.70 10.87
CA THR A 95 -22.30 10.91 9.72
C THR A 95 -23.76 10.83 10.17
N GLU A 96 -24.65 11.61 9.54
CA GLU A 96 -26.05 11.70 9.94
C GLU A 96 -26.77 10.32 9.98
N GLY A 97 -26.33 9.37 9.15
CA GLY A 97 -26.86 8.01 9.06
C GLY A 97 -26.33 7.01 10.11
N ASP A 98 -25.20 7.27 10.77
CA ASP A 98 -24.60 6.39 11.79
C ASP A 98 -24.45 7.11 13.13
N ARG A 99 -25.48 7.08 13.97
CA ARG A 99 -25.41 7.72 15.30
C ARG A 99 -24.76 6.84 16.37
N THR A 100 -24.15 5.71 16.00
CA THR A 100 -23.56 4.75 16.94
C THR A 100 -22.04 4.87 17.06
N ASN A 101 -21.36 5.34 16.01
CA ASN A 101 -19.90 5.46 15.96
C ASN A 101 -19.46 6.93 15.92
N TRP A 102 -19.07 7.47 17.07
CA TRP A 102 -18.54 8.83 17.14
C TRP A 102 -17.02 8.84 16.99
N THR A 103 -16.52 9.73 16.14
CA THR A 103 -15.08 9.97 15.98
C THR A 103 -14.70 11.21 16.75
N GLU A 104 -13.77 11.07 17.70
CA GLU A 104 -13.19 12.21 18.41
C GLU A 104 -12.18 12.95 17.53
N HIS A 105 -12.34 14.28 17.46
CA HIS A 105 -11.48 15.14 16.63
C HIS A 105 -10.61 16.08 17.45
N SER A 106 -11.15 16.67 18.52
CA SER A 106 -10.41 17.61 19.35
C SER A 106 -10.85 17.57 20.80
N THR A 107 -9.90 17.80 21.69
CA THR A 107 -10.13 17.97 23.13
C THR A 107 -9.47 19.26 23.60
N GLY A 108 -10.00 19.86 24.67
CA GLY A 108 -9.36 21.00 25.33
C GLY A 108 -9.91 21.22 26.74
N ARG A 109 -9.36 22.21 27.45
CA ARG A 109 -9.81 22.57 28.80
C ARG A 109 -10.17 24.04 28.89
N SER A 110 -11.28 24.33 29.55
CA SER A 110 -11.72 25.68 29.89
C SER A 110 -11.17 26.07 31.26
N VAL A 111 -10.25 27.03 31.32
CA VAL A 111 -9.59 27.46 32.57
C VAL A 111 -9.92 28.90 32.93
N GLN A 112 -9.73 29.31 34.18
CA GLN A 112 -9.98 30.70 34.57
C GLN A 112 -9.03 31.64 33.80
N GLY A 113 -9.58 32.52 32.97
CA GLY A 113 -8.78 33.51 32.24
C GLY A 113 -8.33 34.67 33.13
N ASP A 114 -7.28 35.34 32.69
CA ASP A 114 -6.75 36.58 33.28
C ASP A 114 -6.73 37.67 32.20
N MET A 115 -7.55 38.71 32.34
CA MET A 115 -7.59 39.85 31.41
C MET A 115 -6.29 40.69 31.42
N GLY A 116 -5.43 40.53 32.43
CA GLY A 116 -4.17 41.27 32.58
C GLY A 116 -2.94 40.54 32.01
N LEU A 117 -3.03 39.23 31.81
CA LEU A 117 -1.98 38.44 31.19
C LEU A 117 -1.94 38.79 29.70
N ASP A 118 -0.75 38.98 29.10
CA ASP A 118 -0.55 39.22 27.65
C ASP A 118 -1.49 40.28 27.00
N SER A 119 -2.06 41.21 27.78
CA SER A 119 -3.04 42.21 27.29
C SER A 119 -2.43 43.58 27.00
N LYS A 120 -1.10 43.71 27.12
CA LYS A 120 -0.40 44.96 26.77
C LYS A 120 -0.49 45.17 25.26
N PRO A 121 -0.86 46.37 24.79
CA PRO A 121 -0.92 46.66 23.36
C PRO A 121 0.42 46.36 22.67
N LEU A 122 0.36 45.77 21.49
CA LEU A 122 1.52 45.53 20.65
C LEU A 122 2.06 46.86 20.10
N ASP A 123 3.37 47.06 20.21
CA ASP A 123 4.05 48.17 19.54
C ASP A 123 4.24 47.85 18.05
N LEU A 124 3.21 48.17 17.26
CA LEU A 124 3.19 47.91 15.82
C LEU A 124 4.31 48.65 15.08
N ALA A 125 4.74 49.81 15.58
CA ALA A 125 5.84 50.55 14.97
C ALA A 125 7.17 49.79 15.16
N ALA A 126 7.45 49.31 16.37
CA ALA A 126 8.64 48.52 16.64
C ALA A 126 8.65 47.17 15.91
N ILE A 127 7.49 46.52 15.71
CA ILE A 127 7.39 45.27 14.94
C ILE A 127 7.71 45.51 13.46
N ARG A 128 7.18 46.59 12.87
CA ARG A 128 7.47 46.97 11.48
C ARG A 128 8.96 47.25 11.23
N GLU A 129 9.68 47.74 12.24
CA GLU A 129 11.13 47.93 12.14
C GLU A 129 11.92 46.63 12.11
N ARG A 130 11.35 45.51 12.61
CA ARG A 130 11.99 44.18 12.61
C ARG A 130 11.57 43.30 11.44
N CYS A 131 10.29 43.35 11.06
CA CYS A 131 9.75 42.64 9.89
C CYS A 131 9.93 43.51 8.65
N THR A 132 11.15 43.56 8.10
CA THR A 132 11.50 44.51 7.03
C THR A 132 11.39 43.94 5.61
N TYR A 133 11.24 42.62 5.46
CA TYR A 133 11.22 41.96 4.15
C TYR A 133 9.79 41.77 3.67
N PRO A 134 9.27 42.59 2.73
CA PRO A 134 7.94 42.37 2.17
C PRO A 134 7.92 41.07 1.36
N MET A 135 6.86 40.30 1.53
CA MET A 135 6.61 39.07 0.77
C MET A 135 5.54 39.30 -0.30
N ASP A 136 5.71 38.63 -1.44
CA ASP A 136 4.66 38.52 -2.44
C ASP A 136 3.60 37.52 -1.95
N VAL A 137 2.40 38.03 -1.68
CA VAL A 137 1.28 37.25 -1.14
C VAL A 137 0.81 36.19 -2.13
N GLU A 138 0.77 36.48 -3.43
CA GLU A 138 0.38 35.50 -4.44
C GLU A 138 1.42 34.39 -4.54
N ALA A 139 2.71 34.74 -4.51
CA ALA A 139 3.78 33.76 -4.50
C ALA A 139 3.76 32.89 -3.22
N GLN A 140 3.42 33.47 -2.06
CA GLN A 140 3.30 32.74 -0.81
C GLN A 140 2.16 31.71 -0.87
N TYR A 141 0.98 32.10 -1.35
CA TYR A 141 -0.13 31.16 -1.49
C TYR A 141 0.09 30.13 -2.60
N LYS A 142 0.84 30.48 -3.65
CA LYS A 142 1.28 29.52 -4.66
C LYS A 142 2.25 28.49 -4.06
N GLU A 143 3.18 28.92 -3.22
CA GLU A 143 4.10 28.01 -2.54
C GLU A 143 3.39 27.09 -1.56
N LEU A 144 2.41 27.61 -0.80
CA LEU A 144 1.53 26.79 0.03
C LEU A 144 0.77 25.77 -0.84
N TYR A 145 0.22 26.19 -1.97
CA TYR A 145 -0.45 25.31 -2.92
C TYR A 145 0.47 24.20 -3.44
N ASP A 146 1.68 24.54 -3.89
CA ASP A 146 2.67 23.57 -4.40
C ASP A 146 3.11 22.54 -3.33
N ARG A 147 2.85 22.84 -2.04
CA ARG A 147 3.12 21.96 -0.90
C ARG A 147 1.92 21.14 -0.46
N GLY A 148 0.74 21.33 -1.04
CA GLY A 148 -0.51 20.61 -0.71
C GLY A 148 -1.55 21.44 0.06
N HIS A 149 -1.26 22.69 0.41
CA HIS A 149 -2.22 23.61 1.04
C HIS A 149 -3.08 24.32 -0.02
N HIS A 150 -4.10 23.64 -0.52
CA HIS A 150 -4.94 24.10 -1.63
C HIS A 150 -6.06 25.08 -1.21
N TYR A 151 -5.72 26.10 -0.41
CA TYR A 151 -6.70 27.08 0.06
C TYR A 151 -7.43 27.77 -1.10
N GLY A 152 -8.74 27.96 -0.94
CA GLY A 152 -9.60 28.73 -1.83
C GLY A 152 -9.70 30.21 -1.40
N PRO A 153 -10.41 31.04 -2.20
CA PRO A 153 -10.48 32.49 -2.00
C PRO A 153 -10.89 32.94 -0.58
N GLU A 154 -11.82 32.24 0.06
CA GLU A 154 -12.30 32.61 1.39
C GLU A 154 -11.21 32.42 2.46
N PHE A 155 -10.22 31.53 2.30
CA PHE A 155 -9.12 31.34 3.27
C PHE A 155 -7.86 32.17 2.97
N LYS A 156 -7.79 32.80 1.78
CA LYS A 156 -6.66 33.67 1.38
C LYS A 156 -6.85 35.11 1.87
N ARG A 157 -6.77 35.32 3.19
CA ARG A 157 -7.09 36.63 3.81
C ARG A 157 -5.90 37.58 3.98
N GLY A 158 -4.66 37.12 3.83
CA GLY A 158 -3.49 38.00 3.97
C GLY A 158 -3.48 39.08 2.88
N LEU A 159 -3.31 40.34 3.27
CA LEU A 159 -3.26 41.48 2.33
C LEU A 159 -1.82 41.91 2.08
N HIS A 160 -1.06 42.13 3.14
CA HIS A 160 0.37 42.41 3.07
C HIS A 160 1.09 41.59 4.15
N ILE A 161 2.22 40.99 3.80
CA ILE A 161 3.00 40.14 4.68
C ILE A 161 4.44 40.64 4.69
N TRP A 162 4.99 40.80 5.88
CA TRP A 162 6.38 41.14 6.11
C TRP A 162 7.05 40.08 6.97
N GLN A 163 8.25 39.67 6.56
CA GLN A 163 9.07 38.68 7.24
C GLN A 163 10.22 39.36 7.99
N GLY A 164 10.52 38.87 9.19
CA GLY A 164 11.76 39.08 9.93
C GLY A 164 12.54 37.75 10.05
N ASP A 165 13.55 37.68 10.91
CA ASP A 165 14.38 36.48 11.03
C ASP A 165 13.60 35.26 11.53
N ASP A 166 12.92 35.39 12.69
CA ASP A 166 12.05 34.37 13.31
C ASP A 166 10.64 34.94 13.56
N GLU A 167 10.23 35.94 12.78
CA GLU A 167 8.98 36.69 12.95
C GLU A 167 8.26 36.87 11.61
N ALA A 168 6.93 36.94 11.65
CA ALA A 168 6.13 37.40 10.54
C ALA A 168 5.04 38.36 11.04
N PHE A 169 4.76 39.38 10.24
CA PHE A 169 3.78 40.41 10.54
C PHE A 169 2.92 40.66 9.32
N ALA A 170 1.61 40.74 9.49
CA ALA A 170 0.68 40.91 8.37
C ALA A 170 -0.60 41.63 8.79
N ASP A 171 -1.22 42.33 7.84
CA ASP A 171 -2.65 42.66 7.91
C ASP A 171 -3.46 41.60 7.15
N ILE A 172 -4.60 41.23 7.73
CA ILE A 172 -5.55 40.31 7.12
C ILE A 172 -6.89 40.99 6.88
N LYS A 173 -7.58 40.59 5.81
CA LYS A 173 -8.93 41.06 5.48
C LYS A 173 -9.94 40.45 6.44
N GLY A 174 -10.68 41.29 7.17
CA GLY A 174 -11.82 40.88 7.98
C GLY A 174 -12.97 40.27 7.16
N VAL A 175 -13.91 39.64 7.87
CA VAL A 175 -15.14 39.05 7.29
C VAL A 175 -16.41 39.86 7.59
N GLY A 176 -16.31 41.03 8.23
CA GLY A 176 -17.44 41.84 8.71
C GLY A 176 -17.96 41.40 10.09
N GLU A 177 -18.94 42.11 10.64
CA GLU A 177 -19.68 41.65 11.83
C GLU A 177 -20.47 40.39 11.51
N VAL A 178 -20.05 39.26 12.07
CA VAL A 178 -20.78 37.99 12.01
C VAL A 178 -21.34 37.70 13.40
N ALA A 179 -22.63 37.97 13.58
CA ALA A 179 -23.31 37.99 14.89
C ALA A 179 -23.20 36.70 15.71
N ASP A 180 -22.82 35.58 15.08
CA ASP A 180 -22.84 34.23 15.67
C ASP A 180 -21.46 33.67 16.07
N TYR A 181 -20.36 34.41 15.84
CA TYR A 181 -19.00 33.96 16.16
C TYR A 181 -18.29 34.86 17.16
N ARG A 182 -17.44 34.28 18.03
CA ARG A 182 -16.50 35.02 18.88
C ARG A 182 -15.29 35.48 18.08
N PHE A 183 -14.74 34.57 17.27
CA PHE A 183 -13.70 34.83 16.28
C PHE A 183 -13.94 33.93 15.07
N HIS A 184 -14.19 34.51 13.90
CA HIS A 184 -14.54 33.70 12.73
C HIS A 184 -13.39 32.74 12.34
N PRO A 185 -13.65 31.44 12.09
CA PRO A 185 -12.60 30.45 11.81
C PRO A 185 -11.64 30.85 10.71
N VAL A 186 -12.17 31.34 9.57
CA VAL A 186 -11.37 31.84 8.44
C VAL A 186 -10.34 32.91 8.83
N MET A 187 -10.68 33.83 9.73
CA MET A 187 -9.74 34.89 10.16
C MET A 187 -8.66 34.32 11.09
N LEU A 188 -9.03 33.37 11.95
CA LEU A 188 -8.09 32.70 12.84
C LEU A 188 -7.14 31.78 12.07
N ASP A 189 -7.65 31.10 11.04
CA ASP A 189 -6.87 30.20 10.18
C ASP A 189 -5.84 30.96 9.35
N ALA A 190 -6.22 32.13 8.83
CA ALA A 190 -5.30 33.01 8.12
C ALA A 190 -4.06 33.34 8.96
N ALA A 191 -4.19 33.40 10.29
CA ALA A 191 -3.06 33.62 11.17
C ALA A 191 -2.06 32.45 11.19
N PHE A 192 -2.52 31.20 10.99
CA PHE A 192 -1.64 30.04 10.81
C PHE A 192 -0.82 30.17 9.52
N HIS A 193 -1.42 30.71 8.45
CA HIS A 193 -0.68 30.97 7.20
C HIS A 193 0.43 32.00 7.41
N ILE A 194 0.19 33.02 8.25
CA ILE A 194 1.21 34.03 8.58
C ILE A 194 2.34 33.41 9.41
N LEU A 195 2.06 32.48 10.32
CA LEU A 195 3.13 31.76 11.02
C LEU A 195 4.01 30.98 10.03
N LEU A 196 3.43 30.34 9.02
CA LEU A 196 4.18 29.65 7.96
C LEU A 196 5.03 30.61 7.10
N ALA A 197 4.74 31.91 7.11
CA ALA A 197 5.59 32.92 6.46
C ALA A 197 6.87 33.22 7.27
N ALA A 198 6.90 32.96 8.57
CA ALA A 198 8.08 33.15 9.44
C ALA A 198 9.11 32.01 9.36
N VAL A 199 8.82 30.95 8.61
CA VAL A 199 9.54 29.66 8.62
C VAL A 199 10.69 29.64 7.61
N ASP A 200 11.82 28.97 7.92
CA ASP A 200 12.90 28.74 6.93
C ASP A 200 12.40 27.75 5.87
N LYS A 201 12.12 28.29 4.68
CA LYS A 201 11.54 27.57 3.56
C LYS A 201 12.41 26.39 3.07
N ARG A 202 13.72 26.40 3.33
CA ARG A 202 14.62 25.28 2.95
C ARG A 202 14.42 24.04 3.82
N ARG A 203 13.82 24.20 5.00
CA ARG A 203 13.59 23.13 5.98
C ARG A 203 12.13 22.67 6.03
N ALA A 204 11.22 23.44 5.43
CA ALA A 204 9.80 23.12 5.34
C ALA A 204 9.46 22.60 3.94
N ILE A 205 9.29 21.30 3.81
CA ILE A 205 9.12 20.61 2.51
C ILE A 205 7.71 20.02 2.35
N ASP A 206 6.98 19.83 3.45
CA ASP A 206 5.71 19.09 3.50
C ASP A 206 4.50 19.99 3.87
N VAL A 207 3.29 19.40 3.85
CA VAL A 207 2.06 19.98 4.40
C VAL A 207 2.14 19.98 5.93
N TYR A 208 1.86 21.12 6.57
CA TYR A 208 1.86 21.21 8.04
C TYR A 208 0.45 21.41 8.61
N MET A 209 0.02 20.52 9.50
CA MET A 209 -1.29 20.61 10.15
C MET A 209 -1.17 20.97 11.64
N PRO A 210 -2.06 21.80 12.20
CA PRO A 210 -2.13 22.03 13.64
C PRO A 210 -2.43 20.74 14.42
N VAL A 211 -1.60 20.40 15.41
CA VAL A 211 -1.79 19.21 16.27
C VAL A 211 -1.97 19.55 17.74
N LYS A 212 -1.43 20.70 18.19
CA LYS A 212 -1.59 21.17 19.57
C LYS A 212 -1.52 22.68 19.67
N ILE A 213 -2.29 23.26 20.60
CA ILE A 213 -2.08 24.62 21.11
C ILE A 213 -2.04 24.54 22.63
N ASP A 214 -0.96 25.03 23.23
CA ASP A 214 -0.82 24.99 24.69
C ASP A 214 -1.83 25.93 25.36
N ARG A 215 -2.05 27.13 24.80
CA ARG A 215 -3.00 28.11 25.35
C ARG A 215 -3.61 29.05 24.31
N VAL A 216 -4.90 29.34 24.46
CA VAL A 216 -5.65 30.37 23.73
C VAL A 216 -6.24 31.36 24.72
N GLN A 217 -5.90 32.63 24.58
CA GLN A 217 -6.43 33.71 25.41
C GLN A 217 -7.20 34.69 24.51
N PHE A 218 -8.49 34.91 24.82
CA PHE A 218 -9.37 35.80 24.07
C PHE A 218 -9.78 36.99 24.94
N TYR A 219 -9.69 38.20 24.38
CA TYR A 219 -9.99 39.45 25.09
C TYR A 219 -11.24 40.13 24.54
N ASN A 220 -11.33 40.29 23.22
CA ASN A 220 -12.41 41.04 22.57
C ASN A 220 -12.70 40.51 21.15
N THR A 221 -13.92 40.76 20.68
CA THR A 221 -14.35 40.44 19.32
C THR A 221 -13.62 41.34 18.32
N PRO A 222 -13.08 40.78 17.22
CA PRO A 222 -12.32 41.55 16.24
C PRO A 222 -13.20 42.52 15.43
N THR A 223 -12.60 43.63 14.97
CA THR A 223 -13.18 44.54 13.98
C THR A 223 -12.67 44.20 12.57
N ASP A 224 -13.04 44.98 11.55
CA ASP A 224 -12.66 44.72 10.15
C ASP A 224 -11.14 44.77 9.89
N ASN A 225 -10.40 45.54 10.67
CA ASN A 225 -8.95 45.69 10.54
C ASN A 225 -8.23 44.82 11.58
N ILE A 226 -7.56 43.76 11.11
CA ILE A 226 -6.86 42.81 11.99
C ILE A 226 -5.39 42.72 11.57
N TRP A 227 -4.52 42.96 12.54
CA TRP A 227 -3.09 42.72 12.43
C TRP A 227 -2.73 41.40 13.10
N VAL A 228 -1.84 40.64 12.45
CA VAL A 228 -1.33 39.36 12.93
C VAL A 228 0.18 39.50 13.11
N TYR A 229 0.66 39.18 14.30
CA TYR A 229 2.08 39.05 14.62
C TYR A 229 2.38 37.62 15.05
N CYS A 230 3.35 37.01 14.39
CA CYS A 230 3.80 35.65 14.66
C CYS A 230 5.26 35.66 15.10
N HIS A 231 5.57 34.85 16.11
CA HIS A 231 6.93 34.60 16.55
C HIS A 231 7.22 33.09 16.50
N LEU A 232 8.16 32.69 15.66
CA LEU A 232 8.61 31.32 15.53
C LEU A 232 9.50 30.97 16.71
N ARG A 233 9.12 29.96 17.51
CA ARG A 233 9.91 29.49 18.65
C ARG A 233 10.96 28.46 18.24
N SER A 234 10.57 27.53 17.37
CA SER A 234 11.44 26.46 16.89
C SER A 234 10.91 25.83 15.62
N GLN A 235 11.81 25.34 14.78
CA GLN A 235 11.47 24.58 13.57
C GLN A 235 12.41 23.37 13.39
N THR A 236 11.82 22.25 13.02
CA THR A 236 12.46 21.05 12.45
C THR A 236 11.82 20.73 11.09
N SER A 237 12.26 19.67 10.41
CA SER A 237 11.55 19.18 9.20
C SER A 237 10.12 18.75 9.52
N ASP A 238 9.89 18.21 10.71
CA ASP A 238 8.63 17.52 11.01
C ASP A 238 7.70 18.35 11.89
N VAL A 239 8.22 19.36 12.57
CA VAL A 239 7.48 20.14 13.59
C VAL A 239 7.87 21.61 13.54
N ILE A 240 6.86 22.47 13.54
CA ILE A 240 6.95 23.93 13.70
C ILE A 240 6.25 24.31 15.00
N ILE A 241 6.87 25.15 15.83
CA ILE A 241 6.25 25.68 17.05
C ILE A 241 6.35 27.20 17.03
N GLY A 242 5.23 27.88 17.22
CA GLY A 242 5.16 29.34 17.23
C GLY A 242 4.06 29.91 18.11
N ASP A 243 4.16 31.21 18.34
CA ASP A 243 3.13 32.02 18.99
C ASP A 243 2.49 32.96 17.97
N ILE A 244 1.21 33.25 18.14
CA ILE A 244 0.45 34.15 17.28
C ILE A 244 -0.32 35.14 18.16
N THR A 245 -0.26 36.42 17.83
CA THR A 245 -1.05 37.48 18.45
C THR A 245 -1.82 38.22 17.38
N LEU A 246 -3.13 38.40 17.59
CA LEU A 246 -4.03 39.16 16.74
C LEU A 246 -4.48 40.43 17.46
N CYS A 247 -4.43 41.59 16.79
CA CYS A 247 -4.73 42.90 17.39
C CYS A 247 -5.35 43.90 16.40
N ASP A 248 -5.79 45.05 16.91
CA ASP A 248 -6.32 46.17 16.12
C ASP A 248 -5.20 47.11 15.60
N ASP A 249 -5.59 48.23 14.99
CA ASP A 249 -4.69 49.26 14.43
C ASP A 249 -3.91 50.06 15.48
N LYS A 250 -4.31 50.01 16.74
CA LYS A 250 -3.63 50.60 17.90
C LYS A 250 -2.77 49.59 18.64
N GLY A 251 -2.79 48.32 18.23
CA GLY A 251 -2.11 47.21 18.88
C GLY A 251 -2.91 46.58 20.03
N GLU A 252 -4.15 46.97 20.27
CA GLU A 252 -5.00 46.36 21.29
C GLU A 252 -5.32 44.92 20.90
N ILE A 253 -5.05 43.98 21.81
CA ILE A 253 -5.04 42.55 21.49
C ILE A 253 -6.46 41.98 21.50
N TYR A 254 -6.81 41.23 20.46
CA TYR A 254 -8.02 40.43 20.37
C TYR A 254 -7.82 39.02 20.92
N LEU A 255 -6.75 38.36 20.47
CA LEU A 255 -6.50 36.95 20.74
C LEU A 255 -5.00 36.64 20.75
N VAL A 256 -4.56 35.78 21.67
CA VAL A 256 -3.19 35.23 21.72
C VAL A 256 -3.25 33.70 21.70
N LEU A 257 -2.48 33.10 20.79
CA LEU A 257 -2.17 31.67 20.75
C LEU A 257 -0.73 31.47 21.20
N LYS A 258 -0.54 30.65 22.24
CA LYS A 258 0.79 30.26 22.72
C LYS A 258 1.06 28.79 22.43
N GLY A 259 2.26 28.51 21.94
CA GLY A 259 2.72 27.14 21.70
C GLY A 259 1.89 26.39 20.66
N LEU A 260 1.48 27.07 19.58
CA LEU A 260 0.88 26.40 18.42
C LEU A 260 1.94 25.48 17.82
N ARG A 261 1.64 24.18 17.79
CA ARG A 261 2.44 23.15 17.16
C ARG A 261 1.79 22.72 15.86
N LEU A 262 2.50 22.93 14.77
CA LEU A 262 2.19 22.35 13.46
C LEU A 262 3.09 21.14 13.25
N GLN A 263 2.53 20.06 12.73
CA GLN A 263 3.24 18.83 12.42
C GLN A 263 3.15 18.57 10.92
N ALA A 264 4.28 18.21 10.32
CA ALA A 264 4.33 17.74 8.95
C ALA A 264 3.46 16.48 8.86
N LEU A 265 2.49 16.48 7.96
CA LEU A 265 2.02 15.24 7.39
C LEU A 265 3.23 14.70 6.64
N LEU A 266 3.76 13.55 7.07
CA LEU A 266 4.80 12.86 6.32
C LEU A 266 4.22 12.47 4.97
N SER A 267 4.27 13.40 4.02
CA SER A 267 4.08 13.15 2.62
C SER A 267 5.27 12.32 2.19
N GLY A 268 5.17 11.01 2.38
CA GLY A 268 6.07 10.06 1.75
C GLY A 268 6.14 10.43 0.27
N ARG A 269 7.22 11.07 -0.16
CA ARG A 269 7.65 11.09 -1.57
C ARG A 269 8.24 9.72 -1.98
N GLN A 270 7.72 8.65 -1.38
CA GLN A 270 7.34 7.45 -2.08
C GLN A 270 5.82 7.39 -1.94
N ALA A 271 5.10 7.51 -3.06
CA ALA A 271 3.70 7.11 -3.09
C ALA A 271 3.61 5.77 -2.32
N SER A 272 2.72 5.67 -1.34
CA SER A 272 2.53 4.42 -0.62
C SER A 272 2.30 3.29 -1.63
N ASP A 273 2.66 2.05 -1.31
CA ASP A 273 2.39 0.94 -2.23
C ASP A 273 0.90 0.94 -2.63
N GLU A 274 -0.01 1.33 -1.72
CA GLU A 274 -1.43 1.53 -1.99
C GLU A 274 -1.73 2.64 -3.02
N GLN A 275 -1.03 3.78 -2.99
CA GLN A 275 -1.16 4.86 -3.97
C GLN A 275 -0.61 4.44 -5.34
N ILE A 276 0.55 3.75 -5.39
CA ILE A 276 1.08 3.21 -6.66
C ILE A 276 0.10 2.18 -7.22
N GLU A 277 -0.45 1.31 -6.37
CA GLU A 277 -1.47 0.33 -6.73
C GLU A 277 -2.73 0.94 -7.33
N GLN A 278 -3.04 2.22 -7.09
CA GLN A 278 -4.15 2.93 -7.77
C GLN A 278 -3.93 3.11 -9.26
N PHE A 279 -2.67 3.11 -9.70
CA PHE A 279 -2.28 3.32 -11.10
C PHE A 279 -1.82 2.04 -11.80
N LEU A 280 -1.74 0.92 -11.09
CA LEU A 280 -1.31 -0.36 -11.65
C LEU A 280 -2.50 -1.14 -12.20
N TYR A 281 -2.54 -1.27 -13.53
CA TYR A 281 -3.52 -2.07 -14.24
C TYR A 281 -2.82 -3.12 -15.09
N ASN A 282 -3.48 -4.26 -15.26
CA ASN A 282 -3.10 -5.26 -16.22
C ASN A 282 -4.35 -5.80 -16.90
N TYR A 283 -4.18 -6.24 -18.13
CA TYR A 283 -5.21 -6.94 -18.84
C TYR A 283 -5.39 -8.36 -18.33
N GLN A 284 -6.65 -8.76 -18.23
CA GLN A 284 -7.06 -10.10 -17.83
C GLN A 284 -8.04 -10.65 -18.87
N TRP A 285 -7.75 -11.88 -19.29
CA TRP A 285 -8.64 -12.66 -20.12
C TRP A 285 -9.51 -13.53 -19.23
N HIS A 286 -10.84 -13.37 -19.35
CA HIS A 286 -11.80 -14.15 -18.60
C HIS A 286 -12.51 -15.15 -19.52
N PRO A 287 -12.64 -16.42 -19.13
CA PRO A 287 -13.43 -17.36 -19.90
C PRO A 287 -14.89 -16.88 -19.95
N ALA A 288 -15.51 -17.02 -21.11
CA ALA A 288 -16.90 -16.66 -21.35
C ALA A 288 -17.63 -17.77 -22.11
N GLU A 289 -18.95 -17.81 -21.95
CA GLU A 289 -19.81 -18.72 -22.69
C GLU A 289 -20.13 -18.16 -24.07
N LEU A 290 -20.22 -19.01 -25.10
CA LEU A 290 -20.54 -18.57 -26.47
C LEU A 290 -21.88 -17.80 -26.57
N SER A 291 -22.81 -18.09 -25.65
CA SER A 291 -24.09 -17.39 -25.54
C SER A 291 -23.97 -15.89 -25.25
N SER A 292 -22.84 -15.43 -24.70
CA SER A 292 -22.56 -14.01 -24.51
C SER A 292 -22.40 -13.26 -25.84
N LEU A 293 -22.02 -13.95 -26.90
CA LEU A 293 -21.87 -13.37 -28.23
C LEU A 293 -23.21 -13.31 -28.99
N ILE A 294 -24.19 -14.13 -28.63
CA ILE A 294 -25.45 -14.27 -29.38
C ILE A 294 -26.49 -13.21 -28.95
N GLY A 295 -26.44 -12.75 -27.68
CA GLY A 295 -27.39 -11.78 -27.08
C GLY A 295 -28.64 -12.45 -26.47
N GLN A 296 -29.21 -11.87 -25.40
CA GLN A 296 -30.32 -12.46 -24.62
C GLN A 296 -31.73 -11.94 -24.98
N GLU A 297 -31.85 -10.92 -25.83
CA GLU A 297 -33.14 -10.30 -26.20
C GLU A 297 -33.71 -10.86 -27.52
N GLU A 298 -35.04 -10.91 -27.66
CA GLU A 298 -35.71 -11.22 -28.92
C GLU A 298 -35.25 -10.24 -30.02
N ILE A 299 -34.60 -10.78 -31.06
CA ILE A 299 -34.10 -9.99 -32.19
C ILE A 299 -35.31 -9.44 -32.95
N SER A 300 -35.38 -8.12 -33.15
CA SER A 300 -36.46 -7.50 -33.93
C SER A 300 -36.47 -8.03 -35.38
N GLU A 301 -37.62 -8.00 -36.06
CA GLU A 301 -37.72 -8.41 -37.47
C GLU A 301 -36.77 -7.62 -38.38
N GLU A 302 -36.62 -6.31 -38.15
CA GLU A 302 -35.67 -5.45 -38.86
C GLU A 302 -34.21 -5.91 -38.68
N ARG A 303 -33.84 -6.31 -37.46
CA ARG A 303 -32.49 -6.76 -37.14
C ARG A 303 -32.21 -8.18 -37.63
N SER A 304 -33.23 -9.05 -37.64
CA SER A 304 -33.16 -10.36 -38.29
C SER A 304 -32.95 -10.22 -39.80
N LEU A 305 -33.62 -9.25 -40.44
CA LEU A 305 -33.41 -8.93 -41.85
C LEU A 305 -31.99 -8.36 -42.10
N TRP A 306 -31.50 -7.48 -41.21
CA TRP A 306 -30.14 -6.93 -41.27
C TRP A 306 -29.06 -8.01 -41.18
N LEU A 307 -29.28 -9.06 -40.38
CA LEU A 307 -28.35 -10.20 -40.23
C LEU A 307 -28.37 -11.21 -41.38
N THR A 308 -29.43 -11.20 -42.20
CA THR A 308 -29.66 -12.23 -43.23
C THR A 308 -29.68 -11.68 -44.65
N THR A 309 -29.58 -10.35 -44.82
CA THR A 309 -29.58 -9.69 -46.13
C THR A 309 -28.52 -8.60 -46.21
N GLY A 310 -27.72 -8.61 -47.29
CA GLY A 310 -26.67 -7.63 -47.55
C GLY A 310 -25.36 -8.27 -48.01
N GLN A 311 -24.32 -7.44 -48.07
CA GLN A 311 -22.98 -7.79 -48.55
C GLN A 311 -21.96 -7.79 -47.41
N TRP A 312 -20.97 -8.67 -47.52
CA TRP A 312 -19.78 -8.72 -46.66
C TRP A 312 -18.51 -8.65 -47.51
N LEU A 313 -17.52 -7.89 -47.05
CA LEU A 313 -16.16 -7.96 -47.58
C LEU A 313 -15.34 -8.91 -46.71
N VAL A 314 -14.83 -9.99 -47.28
CA VAL A 314 -14.03 -10.98 -46.57
C VAL A 314 -12.61 -10.95 -47.09
N PHE A 315 -11.69 -10.31 -46.36
CA PHE A 315 -10.27 -10.29 -46.74
C PHE A 315 -9.64 -11.61 -46.33
N THR A 316 -9.50 -12.51 -47.30
CA THR A 316 -9.09 -13.91 -47.10
C THR A 316 -7.58 -14.06 -46.85
N ASP A 317 -7.24 -14.96 -45.94
CA ASP A 317 -5.88 -15.41 -45.63
C ASP A 317 -5.41 -16.58 -46.53
N LYS A 318 -4.12 -16.90 -46.48
CA LYS A 318 -3.51 -18.00 -47.25
C LYS A 318 -3.85 -19.40 -46.73
N LEU A 319 -4.36 -19.52 -45.49
CA LEU A 319 -4.78 -20.80 -44.88
C LEU A 319 -6.22 -21.19 -45.28
N GLY A 320 -6.93 -20.29 -45.98
CA GLY A 320 -8.29 -20.49 -46.45
C GLY A 320 -9.33 -20.46 -45.32
N ILE A 321 -9.01 -19.86 -44.16
CA ILE A 321 -9.98 -19.68 -43.08
C ILE A 321 -11.05 -18.68 -43.51
N GLY A 322 -10.64 -17.53 -44.04
CA GLY A 322 -11.55 -16.51 -44.56
C GLY A 322 -12.45 -17.01 -45.69
N ASP A 323 -11.92 -17.87 -46.58
CA ASP A 323 -12.74 -18.52 -47.62
C ASP A 323 -13.86 -19.37 -47.00
N ARG A 324 -13.56 -20.19 -45.97
CA ARG A 324 -14.57 -21.00 -45.26
C ARG A 324 -15.58 -20.14 -44.50
N VAL A 325 -15.14 -19.03 -43.92
CA VAL A 325 -16.04 -18.09 -43.23
C VAL A 325 -16.98 -17.42 -44.22
N ALA A 326 -16.51 -17.05 -45.41
CA ALA A 326 -17.38 -16.53 -46.47
C ALA A 326 -18.45 -17.56 -46.86
N ASP A 327 -18.09 -18.85 -46.98
CA ASP A 327 -19.06 -19.93 -47.25
C ASP A 327 -20.12 -20.06 -46.12
N ILE A 328 -19.71 -19.88 -44.86
CA ILE A 328 -20.62 -19.88 -43.70
C ILE A 328 -21.61 -18.71 -43.76
N LEU A 329 -21.14 -17.50 -44.08
CA LEU A 329 -21.99 -16.32 -44.23
C LEU A 329 -22.94 -16.44 -45.43
N GLU A 330 -22.50 -17.03 -46.54
CA GLU A 330 -23.34 -17.30 -47.71
C GLU A 330 -24.45 -18.31 -47.40
N ALA A 331 -24.16 -19.32 -46.56
CA ALA A 331 -25.16 -20.28 -46.10
C ALA A 331 -26.30 -19.63 -45.28
N THR A 332 -26.10 -18.43 -44.72
CA THR A 332 -27.13 -17.65 -44.02
C THR A 332 -27.88 -16.67 -44.92
N GLY A 333 -27.60 -16.64 -46.23
CA GLY A 333 -28.27 -15.77 -47.21
C GLY A 333 -27.55 -14.46 -47.53
N LEU A 334 -26.36 -14.22 -46.96
CA LEU A 334 -25.53 -13.04 -47.23
C LEU A 334 -24.72 -13.22 -48.53
N GLN A 335 -24.31 -12.11 -49.16
CA GLN A 335 -23.39 -12.12 -50.30
C GLN A 335 -21.97 -11.78 -49.83
N CYS A 336 -20.94 -12.53 -50.24
CA CYS A 336 -19.56 -12.29 -49.81
C CYS A 336 -18.63 -11.97 -50.99
N ILE A 337 -18.01 -10.79 -50.97
CA ILE A 337 -16.89 -10.47 -51.86
C ILE A 337 -15.59 -10.87 -51.16
N ARG A 338 -14.91 -11.88 -51.71
CA ARG A 338 -13.63 -12.39 -51.21
C ARG A 338 -12.49 -11.52 -51.72
N VAL A 339 -11.77 -10.87 -50.81
CA VAL A 339 -10.66 -9.98 -51.11
C VAL A 339 -9.33 -10.72 -50.84
N VAL A 340 -8.47 -10.85 -51.85
CA VAL A 340 -7.16 -11.50 -51.74
C VAL A 340 -6.02 -10.49 -51.87
N LYS A 341 -4.96 -10.67 -51.07
CA LYS A 341 -3.75 -9.84 -51.13
C LYS A 341 -2.99 -10.07 -52.44
N GLY A 342 -2.56 -8.99 -53.11
CA GLY A 342 -1.89 -9.04 -54.40
C GLY A 342 -0.98 -7.87 -54.75
N GLU A 343 -0.50 -7.82 -55.99
CA GLU A 343 0.37 -6.73 -56.50
C GLU A 343 -0.41 -5.57 -57.16
N GLY A 344 -1.72 -5.69 -57.32
CA GLY A 344 -2.59 -4.63 -57.87
C GLY A 344 -4.07 -5.03 -57.90
N PHE A 345 -4.93 -4.11 -58.34
CA PHE A 345 -6.36 -4.34 -58.47
C PHE A 345 -6.74 -5.25 -59.65
N ARG A 346 -7.36 -6.41 -59.38
CA ARG A 346 -7.86 -7.34 -60.42
C ARG A 346 -9.09 -8.12 -59.95
N GLU A 347 -10.12 -8.20 -60.77
CA GLU A 347 -11.19 -9.18 -60.58
C GLU A 347 -10.71 -10.55 -61.08
N LEU A 348 -10.53 -11.50 -60.16
CA LEU A 348 -10.01 -12.84 -60.48
C LEU A 348 -11.13 -13.80 -60.90
N ALA A 349 -12.31 -13.62 -60.32
CA ALA A 349 -13.55 -14.33 -60.60
C ALA A 349 -14.72 -13.45 -60.10
N PRO A 350 -15.99 -13.74 -60.47
CA PRO A 350 -17.13 -13.11 -59.82
C PRO A 350 -17.00 -13.20 -58.30
N GLU A 351 -17.13 -12.06 -57.62
CA GLU A 351 -17.05 -11.96 -56.15
C GLU A 351 -15.68 -12.35 -55.55
N ARG A 352 -14.60 -12.40 -56.36
CA ARG A 352 -13.21 -12.58 -55.88
C ARG A 352 -12.28 -11.53 -56.45
N ILE A 353 -11.88 -10.57 -55.61
CA ILE A 353 -11.11 -9.38 -55.98
C ILE A 353 -9.71 -9.42 -55.37
N GLN A 354 -8.70 -9.10 -56.18
CA GLN A 354 -7.32 -8.93 -55.75
C GLN A 354 -7.04 -7.44 -55.52
N VAL A 355 -6.35 -7.13 -54.42
CA VAL A 355 -6.05 -5.75 -53.98
C VAL A 355 -4.62 -5.69 -53.44
N ASN A 356 -3.87 -4.64 -53.76
CA ASN A 356 -2.57 -4.38 -53.15
C ASN A 356 -2.73 -3.63 -51.81
N PRO A 357 -2.24 -4.19 -50.68
CA PRO A 357 -2.42 -3.60 -49.35
C PRO A 357 -1.74 -2.25 -49.15
N THR A 358 -0.83 -1.85 -50.05
CA THR A 358 -0.13 -0.56 -49.98
C THR A 358 -0.59 0.44 -51.04
N GLN A 359 -1.62 0.12 -51.83
CA GLN A 359 -2.14 1.01 -52.89
C GLN A 359 -3.55 1.46 -52.54
N GLU A 360 -3.69 2.71 -52.08
CA GLU A 360 -4.99 3.28 -51.69
C GLU A 360 -6.01 3.25 -52.84
N GLN A 361 -5.54 3.44 -54.09
CA GLN A 361 -6.41 3.39 -55.26
C GLN A 361 -7.06 2.02 -55.48
N ASP A 362 -6.38 0.93 -55.10
CA ASP A 362 -6.97 -0.40 -55.22
C ASP A 362 -8.14 -0.59 -54.25
N PHE A 363 -8.06 0.01 -53.05
CA PHE A 363 -9.17 0.01 -52.09
C PHE A 363 -10.30 0.93 -52.54
N ALA A 364 -10.01 2.09 -53.11
CA ALA A 364 -11.03 2.95 -53.70
C ALA A 364 -11.82 2.21 -54.80
N ASN A 365 -11.12 1.51 -55.69
CA ASN A 365 -11.76 0.69 -56.73
C ASN A 365 -12.60 -0.46 -56.14
N LEU A 366 -12.16 -1.06 -55.02
CA LEU A 366 -12.93 -2.09 -54.31
C LEU A 366 -14.23 -1.52 -53.74
N ILE A 367 -14.16 -0.35 -53.11
CA ILE A 367 -15.33 0.32 -52.53
C ILE A 367 -16.30 0.77 -53.62
N ASP A 368 -15.81 1.32 -54.75
CA ASP A 368 -16.65 1.70 -55.90
C ASP A 368 -17.42 0.51 -56.50
N MET A 369 -16.86 -0.70 -56.42
CA MET A 369 -17.53 -1.94 -56.86
C MET A 369 -18.47 -2.52 -55.80
N THR A 370 -18.35 -2.09 -54.55
CA THR A 370 -19.16 -2.56 -53.43
C THR A 370 -20.39 -1.68 -53.30
N ALA A 371 -21.58 -2.27 -53.26
CA ALA A 371 -22.80 -1.49 -53.02
C ALA A 371 -22.83 -1.09 -51.53
N MET A 372 -22.22 0.04 -51.19
CA MET A 372 -21.99 0.48 -49.80
C MET A 372 -23.26 0.52 -48.94
N GLU A 373 -24.41 0.89 -49.51
CA GLU A 373 -25.71 0.87 -48.82
C GLU A 373 -26.14 -0.54 -48.36
N SER A 374 -25.63 -1.57 -49.04
CA SER A 374 -25.90 -2.99 -48.76
C SER A 374 -24.82 -3.66 -47.89
N LEU A 375 -23.70 -2.99 -47.61
CA LEU A 375 -22.62 -3.54 -46.79
C LEU A 375 -23.10 -3.71 -45.34
N ARG A 376 -22.82 -4.88 -44.76
CA ARG A 376 -23.20 -5.23 -43.37
C ARG A 376 -22.00 -5.54 -42.49
N GLY A 377 -20.93 -6.03 -43.09
CA GLY A 377 -19.69 -6.23 -42.35
C GLY A 377 -18.46 -6.44 -43.22
N VAL A 378 -17.32 -6.31 -42.57
CA VAL A 378 -16.01 -6.63 -43.10
C VAL A 378 -15.32 -7.59 -42.13
N ALA A 379 -14.85 -8.73 -42.64
CA ALA A 379 -14.04 -9.66 -41.87
C ALA A 379 -12.63 -9.71 -42.46
N HIS A 380 -11.63 -9.28 -41.69
CA HIS A 380 -10.27 -9.08 -42.16
C HIS A 380 -9.28 -10.10 -41.63
N PHE A 381 -8.96 -11.12 -42.44
CA PHE A 381 -8.13 -12.28 -42.06
C PHE A 381 -6.65 -12.15 -42.42
N TRP A 382 -6.18 -11.06 -43.06
CA TRP A 382 -4.75 -10.92 -43.37
C TRP A 382 -3.85 -10.85 -42.12
N GLY A 383 -4.42 -10.70 -40.92
CA GLY A 383 -3.70 -10.87 -39.66
C GLY A 383 -3.17 -12.30 -39.44
N LEU A 384 -3.83 -13.32 -40.01
CA LEU A 384 -3.47 -14.74 -39.91
C LEU A 384 -2.27 -15.15 -40.77
N ASP A 385 -1.96 -14.40 -41.83
CA ASP A 385 -0.86 -14.76 -42.73
C ASP A 385 0.48 -14.74 -41.98
N ASP A 386 1.16 -15.90 -41.96
CA ASP A 386 2.50 -16.07 -41.39
C ASP A 386 3.54 -15.16 -42.06
N THR A 387 4.49 -14.72 -41.24
CA THR A 387 5.54 -13.76 -41.61
C THR A 387 6.92 -14.30 -41.20
N ASP A 388 7.92 -14.15 -42.07
CA ASP A 388 9.31 -14.42 -41.70
C ASP A 388 9.80 -13.36 -40.69
N LEU A 389 10.40 -13.83 -39.59
CA LEU A 389 11.05 -12.98 -38.58
C LEU A 389 12.23 -12.17 -39.15
N ALA A 390 12.70 -12.46 -40.37
CA ALA A 390 13.69 -11.63 -41.06
C ALA A 390 13.10 -10.35 -41.68
N SER A 391 11.83 -10.34 -42.08
CA SER A 391 11.14 -9.22 -42.76
C SER A 391 9.99 -8.58 -41.95
N PHE A 392 9.77 -9.06 -40.72
CA PHE A 392 8.55 -8.76 -39.97
C PHE A 392 8.25 -7.27 -39.73
N SER A 393 9.24 -6.38 -39.60
CA SER A 393 8.97 -4.97 -39.33
C SER A 393 8.25 -4.28 -40.50
N HIS A 394 8.63 -4.65 -41.73
CA HIS A 394 7.97 -4.15 -42.93
C HIS A 394 6.56 -4.77 -43.08
N GLU A 395 6.43 -6.06 -42.79
CA GLU A 395 5.13 -6.74 -42.86
C GLU A 395 4.15 -6.28 -41.77
N SER A 396 4.64 -5.96 -40.58
CA SER A 396 3.85 -5.35 -39.48
C SER A 396 3.19 -4.05 -39.94
N ALA A 397 3.96 -3.18 -40.60
CA ALA A 397 3.43 -1.95 -41.19
C ALA A 397 2.43 -2.25 -42.31
N GLN A 398 2.71 -3.20 -43.21
CA GLN A 398 1.78 -3.58 -44.28
C GLN A 398 0.44 -4.11 -43.76
N LYS A 399 0.43 -4.92 -42.69
CA LYS A 399 -0.80 -5.42 -42.07
C LYS A 399 -1.66 -4.26 -41.57
N CYS A 400 -1.05 -3.27 -40.90
CA CYS A 400 -1.74 -2.05 -40.47
C CYS A 400 -2.27 -1.22 -41.65
N LEU A 401 -1.46 -1.06 -42.71
CA LEU A 401 -1.84 -0.30 -43.90
C LEU A 401 -3.09 -0.85 -44.59
N GLY A 402 -3.28 -2.17 -44.64
CA GLY A 402 -4.50 -2.75 -45.22
C GLY A 402 -5.78 -2.25 -44.55
N ILE A 403 -5.79 -2.17 -43.22
CA ILE A 403 -6.93 -1.63 -42.45
C ILE A 403 -7.04 -0.11 -42.65
N THR A 404 -5.93 0.62 -42.60
CA THR A 404 -5.93 2.07 -42.78
C THR A 404 -6.42 2.48 -44.18
N SER A 405 -5.98 1.78 -45.23
CA SER A 405 -6.41 2.01 -46.62
C SER A 405 -7.88 1.66 -46.84
N LEU A 406 -8.39 0.62 -46.17
CA LEU A 406 -9.82 0.31 -46.16
C LEU A 406 -10.63 1.46 -45.57
N ILE A 407 -10.26 1.94 -44.37
CA ILE A 407 -10.95 3.05 -43.69
C ILE A 407 -10.88 4.33 -44.54
N LYS A 408 -9.72 4.63 -45.13
CA LYS A 408 -9.54 5.74 -46.07
C LYS A 408 -10.49 5.68 -47.25
N ALA A 409 -10.61 4.51 -47.89
CA ALA A 409 -11.45 4.32 -49.06
C ALA A 409 -12.96 4.41 -48.73
N MET A 410 -13.35 4.04 -47.51
CA MET A 410 -14.73 4.15 -47.04
C MET A 410 -15.15 5.61 -46.75
N GLY A 411 -14.19 6.48 -46.41
CA GLY A 411 -14.46 7.91 -46.17
C GLY A 411 -15.42 8.15 -45.00
N GLU A 412 -16.19 9.24 -45.07
CA GLU A 412 -17.23 9.60 -44.08
C GLU A 412 -18.62 8.99 -44.39
N GLN A 413 -18.68 7.94 -45.23
CA GLN A 413 -19.95 7.33 -45.63
C GLN A 413 -20.71 6.81 -44.38
N GLU A 414 -21.95 7.26 -44.19
CA GLU A 414 -22.82 7.00 -43.01
C GLU A 414 -23.29 5.53 -42.84
N GLY A 415 -22.51 4.55 -43.29
CA GLY A 415 -22.83 3.13 -43.18
C GLY A 415 -22.43 2.55 -41.81
N THR A 416 -23.41 2.03 -41.06
CA THR A 416 -23.15 1.22 -39.85
C THR A 416 -22.91 -0.24 -40.26
N PHE A 417 -21.66 -0.60 -40.51
CA PHE A 417 -21.25 -1.99 -40.77
C PHE A 417 -20.26 -2.46 -39.71
N ARG A 418 -20.24 -3.77 -39.42
CA ARG A 418 -19.32 -4.35 -38.45
C ARG A 418 -17.94 -4.60 -39.05
N LEU A 419 -16.86 -4.18 -38.37
CA LEU A 419 -15.48 -4.55 -38.74
C LEU A 419 -14.93 -5.61 -37.77
N ALA A 420 -14.62 -6.80 -38.26
CA ALA A 420 -13.89 -7.81 -37.50
C ALA A 420 -12.44 -7.89 -38.01
N ILE A 421 -11.45 -7.73 -37.13
CA ILE A 421 -10.03 -7.88 -37.43
C ILE A 421 -9.55 -9.17 -36.77
N ILE A 422 -9.13 -10.14 -37.60
CA ILE A 422 -8.77 -11.47 -37.15
C ILE A 422 -7.25 -11.63 -37.16
N THR A 423 -6.71 -12.01 -36.00
CA THR A 423 -5.30 -12.31 -35.77
C THR A 423 -5.10 -13.72 -35.25
N GLN A 424 -3.87 -14.21 -35.31
CA GLN A 424 -3.47 -15.47 -34.72
C GLN A 424 -2.37 -15.25 -33.71
N ASN A 425 -2.60 -15.70 -32.48
CA ASN A 425 -1.63 -15.64 -31.39
C ASN A 425 -1.06 -14.22 -31.18
N ALA A 426 -1.79 -13.16 -31.51
CA ALA A 426 -1.34 -11.79 -31.34
C ALA A 426 -1.40 -11.34 -29.86
N GLN A 427 -2.26 -11.97 -29.06
CA GLN A 427 -2.42 -11.66 -27.64
C GLN A 427 -2.07 -12.87 -26.76
N PRO A 428 -1.35 -12.66 -25.65
CA PRO A 428 -1.13 -13.71 -24.68
C PRO A 428 -2.36 -13.87 -23.78
N VAL A 429 -3.15 -14.92 -24.00
CA VAL A 429 -4.30 -15.27 -23.15
C VAL A 429 -3.82 -16.07 -21.94
N HIS A 430 -2.97 -17.05 -22.18
CA HIS A 430 -2.29 -17.81 -21.14
C HIS A 430 -0.78 -17.51 -21.10
N ARG A 431 -0.16 -17.79 -19.96
CA ARG A 431 1.30 -17.60 -19.78
C ARG A 431 2.14 -18.49 -20.70
N GLU A 432 1.58 -19.61 -21.15
CA GLU A 432 2.26 -20.60 -22.01
C GLU A 432 2.00 -20.39 -23.51
N ASP A 433 1.17 -19.41 -23.87
CA ASP A 433 0.88 -19.11 -25.27
C ASP A 433 2.16 -18.75 -26.03
N THR A 434 2.23 -19.16 -27.29
CA THR A 434 3.17 -18.58 -28.25
C THR A 434 2.60 -17.28 -28.78
N ILE A 435 3.43 -16.27 -29.01
CA ILE A 435 2.98 -14.97 -29.55
C ILE A 435 3.50 -14.73 -30.97
N SER A 436 2.63 -14.24 -31.84
CA SER A 436 2.93 -13.75 -33.18
C SER A 436 3.19 -12.24 -33.15
N LEU A 437 4.46 -11.88 -32.98
CA LEU A 437 4.90 -10.47 -32.98
C LEU A 437 4.46 -9.64 -34.21
N PRO A 438 4.41 -10.19 -35.45
CA PRO A 438 3.97 -9.42 -36.60
C PRO A 438 2.48 -9.04 -36.56
N ALA A 439 1.67 -9.78 -35.79
CA ALA A 439 0.23 -9.55 -35.68
C ALA A 439 -0.15 -8.61 -34.52
N THR A 440 0.70 -8.48 -33.49
CA THR A 440 0.45 -7.59 -32.33
C THR A 440 0.14 -6.12 -32.69
N PRO A 441 0.74 -5.50 -33.74
CA PRO A 441 0.45 -4.09 -34.06
C PRO A 441 -1.01 -3.84 -34.49
N LEU A 442 -1.68 -4.85 -35.05
CA LEU A 442 -3.10 -4.74 -35.45
C LEU A 442 -4.02 -4.48 -34.26
N TRP A 443 -3.65 -4.96 -33.06
CA TRP A 443 -4.43 -4.73 -31.86
C TRP A 443 -4.35 -3.28 -31.38
N GLY A 444 -3.14 -2.70 -31.39
CA GLY A 444 -2.97 -1.29 -31.10
C GLY A 444 -3.69 -0.40 -32.12
N LEU A 445 -3.66 -0.77 -33.40
CA LEU A 445 -4.40 -0.06 -34.45
C LEU A 445 -5.92 -0.21 -34.27
N GLY A 446 -6.42 -1.41 -34.05
CA GLY A 446 -7.85 -1.69 -33.92
C GLY A 446 -8.51 -0.94 -32.77
N ARG A 447 -7.81 -0.77 -31.65
CA ARG A 447 -8.25 0.09 -30.53
C ARG A 447 -8.39 1.55 -30.93
N VAL A 448 -7.49 2.06 -31.80
CA VAL A 448 -7.64 3.41 -32.36
C VAL A 448 -8.80 3.47 -33.35
N VAL A 449 -9.05 2.42 -34.13
CA VAL A 449 -10.25 2.33 -34.99
C VAL A 449 -11.52 2.40 -34.15
N MET A 450 -11.60 1.67 -33.04
CA MET A 450 -12.73 1.71 -32.11
C MET A 450 -12.96 3.12 -31.55
N ALA A 451 -11.89 3.87 -31.27
CA ALA A 451 -11.97 5.23 -30.74
C ALA A 451 -12.31 6.29 -31.81
N GLU A 452 -11.76 6.17 -33.03
CA GLU A 452 -11.99 7.13 -34.12
C GLU A 452 -13.29 6.89 -34.88
N TYR A 453 -13.72 5.63 -35.00
CA TYR A 453 -14.87 5.19 -35.80
C TYR A 453 -15.75 4.19 -35.02
N PRO A 454 -16.35 4.60 -33.89
CA PRO A 454 -17.17 3.73 -33.05
C PRO A 454 -18.38 3.12 -33.80
N GLU A 455 -18.88 3.78 -34.85
CA GLU A 455 -19.95 3.32 -35.72
C GLU A 455 -19.63 2.03 -36.49
N LEU A 456 -18.34 1.67 -36.61
CA LEU A 456 -17.90 0.44 -37.27
C LEU A 456 -18.04 -0.80 -36.39
N ALA A 457 -18.45 -0.65 -35.13
CA ALA A 457 -18.57 -1.73 -34.14
C ALA A 457 -17.37 -2.71 -34.23
N CYS A 458 -16.16 -2.14 -34.24
CA CYS A 458 -14.93 -2.88 -34.51
C CYS A 458 -14.72 -3.96 -33.43
N CYS A 459 -14.37 -5.18 -33.85
CA CYS A 459 -14.08 -6.31 -32.97
C CYS A 459 -12.72 -6.91 -33.32
N LEU A 460 -11.83 -7.00 -32.34
CA LEU A 460 -10.53 -7.67 -32.43
C LEU A 460 -10.69 -9.13 -31.98
N VAL A 461 -10.27 -10.06 -32.83
CA VAL A 461 -10.44 -11.50 -32.62
C VAL A 461 -9.09 -12.19 -32.72
N ASP A 462 -8.63 -12.81 -31.63
CA ASP A 462 -7.39 -13.58 -31.65
C ASP A 462 -7.61 -15.09 -31.56
N LEU A 463 -7.11 -15.82 -32.54
CA LEU A 463 -7.23 -17.28 -32.63
C LEU A 463 -5.93 -17.97 -32.24
N ASP A 464 -6.02 -19.21 -31.79
CA ASP A 464 -4.87 -20.13 -31.80
C ASP A 464 -4.80 -20.89 -33.16
N HIS A 465 -4.21 -22.09 -33.17
CA HIS A 465 -4.11 -22.90 -34.38
C HIS A 465 -5.34 -23.79 -34.64
N GLU A 466 -6.32 -23.82 -33.74
CA GLU A 466 -7.53 -24.61 -33.93
C GLU A 466 -8.57 -23.87 -34.78
N ALA A 467 -9.31 -24.63 -35.58
CA ALA A 467 -10.37 -24.09 -36.40
C ALA A 467 -11.66 -23.95 -35.59
N LEU A 468 -12.24 -22.75 -35.58
CA LEU A 468 -13.57 -22.54 -35.00
C LEU A 468 -14.65 -23.28 -35.80
N HIS A 469 -15.67 -23.72 -35.08
CA HIS A 469 -16.88 -24.30 -35.62
C HIS A 469 -17.79 -23.25 -36.27
N GLN A 470 -18.76 -23.72 -37.06
CA GLN A 470 -19.69 -22.85 -37.78
C GLN A 470 -20.48 -21.95 -36.82
N ASP A 471 -21.01 -22.51 -35.73
CA ASP A 471 -21.82 -21.75 -34.76
C ASP A 471 -21.00 -20.68 -34.04
N GLU A 472 -19.71 -20.90 -33.83
CA GLU A 472 -18.79 -19.93 -33.21
C GLU A 472 -18.51 -18.75 -34.15
N TRP A 473 -18.26 -19.01 -35.43
CA TRP A 473 -18.11 -17.97 -36.45
C TRP A 473 -19.39 -17.14 -36.61
N SER A 474 -20.54 -17.80 -36.64
CA SER A 474 -21.83 -17.11 -36.71
C SER A 474 -22.08 -16.26 -35.46
N ALA A 475 -21.82 -16.77 -34.26
CA ALA A 475 -21.97 -16.00 -33.03
C ALA A 475 -21.03 -14.77 -32.99
N LEU A 476 -19.79 -14.92 -33.45
CA LEU A 476 -18.80 -13.85 -33.48
C LEU A 476 -19.13 -12.75 -34.50
N LEU A 477 -19.51 -13.12 -35.72
CA LEU A 477 -19.68 -12.15 -36.82
C LEU A 477 -21.10 -11.60 -36.91
N LEU A 478 -22.10 -12.40 -36.55
CA LEU A 478 -23.52 -12.08 -36.69
C LEU A 478 -24.22 -11.90 -35.33
N GLY A 479 -23.54 -12.18 -34.20
CA GLY A 479 -24.14 -12.09 -32.89
C GLY A 479 -24.33 -10.66 -32.37
N ASN A 480 -25.33 -10.49 -31.51
CA ASN A 480 -25.64 -9.21 -30.87
C ASN A 480 -24.87 -9.07 -29.55
N HIS A 481 -23.60 -8.69 -29.64
CA HIS A 481 -22.71 -8.46 -28.50
C HIS A 481 -21.96 -7.13 -28.62
N ASN A 482 -21.51 -6.65 -27.46
CA ASN A 482 -20.63 -5.49 -27.32
C ASN A 482 -19.20 -5.89 -26.92
N GLU A 483 -18.85 -7.18 -27.07
CA GLU A 483 -17.47 -7.62 -26.88
C GLU A 483 -16.59 -7.12 -28.04
N GLU A 484 -15.76 -6.12 -27.74
CA GLU A 484 -14.82 -5.49 -28.70
C GLU A 484 -13.53 -6.28 -28.86
N GLU A 485 -13.16 -7.10 -27.87
CA GLU A 485 -11.89 -7.83 -27.84
C GLU A 485 -12.10 -9.25 -27.30
N VAL A 486 -11.91 -10.22 -28.19
CA VAL A 486 -12.12 -11.65 -27.89
C VAL A 486 -10.94 -12.49 -28.33
N ALA A 487 -10.76 -13.63 -27.66
CA ALA A 487 -9.78 -14.62 -28.06
C ALA A 487 -10.34 -16.03 -27.90
N PHE A 488 -9.92 -16.94 -28.77
CA PHE A 488 -10.22 -18.36 -28.67
C PHE A 488 -8.93 -19.15 -28.41
N ARG A 489 -8.95 -19.99 -27.37
CA ARG A 489 -7.87 -20.93 -27.05
C ARG A 489 -8.47 -22.31 -26.80
N GLN A 490 -8.07 -23.30 -27.59
CA GLN A 490 -8.51 -24.70 -27.49
C GLN A 490 -10.04 -24.83 -27.44
N GLY A 491 -10.75 -24.07 -28.28
CA GLY A 491 -12.22 -24.03 -28.34
C GLY A 491 -12.91 -23.28 -27.19
N VAL A 492 -12.16 -22.63 -26.30
CA VAL A 492 -12.73 -21.81 -25.21
C VAL A 492 -12.67 -20.34 -25.59
N LEU A 493 -13.82 -19.65 -25.47
CA LEU A 493 -13.94 -18.21 -25.65
C LEU A 493 -13.42 -17.46 -24.42
N TYR A 494 -12.60 -16.44 -24.66
CA TYR A 494 -12.13 -15.49 -23.67
C TYR A 494 -12.50 -14.07 -24.08
N VAL A 495 -12.91 -13.27 -23.09
CA VAL A 495 -13.18 -11.85 -23.23
C VAL A 495 -12.18 -11.04 -22.43
N HIS A 496 -11.81 -9.89 -22.97
CA HIS A 496 -10.76 -9.05 -22.40
C HIS A 496 -11.32 -8.03 -21.42
N ARG A 497 -10.67 -7.86 -20.26
CA ARG A 497 -11.03 -6.84 -19.25
C ARG A 497 -9.78 -6.18 -18.70
N LEU A 498 -9.86 -4.88 -18.44
CA LEU A 498 -8.83 -4.16 -17.70
C LEU A 498 -9.08 -4.31 -16.21
N ALA A 499 -8.12 -4.85 -15.47
CA ALA A 499 -8.25 -5.06 -14.03
C ALA A 499 -7.11 -4.36 -13.28
N ARG A 500 -7.44 -3.85 -12.09
CA ARG A 500 -6.45 -3.26 -11.19
C ARG A 500 -5.59 -4.35 -10.55
N VAL A 501 -4.30 -4.11 -10.42
CA VAL A 501 -3.31 -5.06 -9.91
C VAL A 501 -2.73 -4.55 -8.60
N ARG A 502 -2.63 -5.42 -7.60
CA ARG A 502 -1.94 -5.12 -6.34
C ARG A 502 -0.45 -5.37 -6.51
N SER A 503 0.40 -4.61 -5.84
CA SER A 503 1.87 -4.73 -5.92
C SER A 503 2.33 -6.15 -5.56
N GLN A 504 1.62 -6.81 -4.64
CA GLN A 504 1.83 -8.21 -4.25
C GLN A 504 1.60 -9.20 -5.41
N SER A 505 0.61 -8.97 -6.29
CA SER A 505 0.35 -9.87 -7.44
C SER A 505 1.28 -9.63 -8.63
N LEU A 506 1.95 -8.47 -8.71
CA LEU A 506 3.06 -8.27 -9.67
C LEU A 506 4.29 -9.13 -9.34
N SER A 507 4.43 -9.57 -8.08
CA SER A 507 5.50 -10.47 -7.63
C SER A 507 5.28 -11.94 -8.00
N GLU A 508 4.04 -12.32 -8.37
CA GLU A 508 3.61 -13.69 -8.76
C GLU A 508 4.14 -14.13 -10.14
N ASN A 509 5.01 -13.33 -10.76
CA ASN A 509 5.48 -13.44 -12.14
C ASN A 509 7.00 -13.60 -12.29
N GLN A 510 7.71 -14.11 -11.28
CA GLN A 510 9.18 -14.06 -11.31
C GLN A 510 9.93 -15.37 -10.94
N PHE A 511 11.08 -15.49 -11.62
CA PHE A 511 12.09 -16.54 -11.78
C PHE A 511 12.30 -17.57 -10.66
N VAL A 512 12.54 -18.82 -11.08
CA VAL A 512 13.15 -19.90 -10.28
C VAL A 512 14.59 -20.09 -10.76
N ALA A 513 15.57 -20.04 -9.86
CA ALA A 513 16.96 -20.35 -10.20
C ALA A 513 17.22 -21.84 -10.04
N ARG A 514 17.62 -22.54 -11.11
CA ARG A 514 18.12 -23.91 -11.05
C ARG A 514 19.47 -23.98 -11.79
N ASN A 515 20.50 -24.49 -11.14
CA ASN A 515 21.85 -24.66 -11.71
C ASN A 515 22.49 -23.38 -12.31
N GLY A 516 22.33 -22.23 -11.64
CA GLY A 516 22.98 -20.98 -12.05
C GLY A 516 22.44 -20.37 -13.36
N LYS A 517 21.29 -20.85 -13.85
CA LYS A 517 20.52 -20.21 -14.94
C LYS A 517 19.20 -19.70 -14.37
N ALA A 518 18.82 -18.47 -14.72
CA ALA A 518 17.48 -17.96 -14.47
C ALA A 518 16.51 -18.72 -15.38
N LEU A 519 15.58 -19.48 -14.79
CA LEU A 519 14.49 -20.11 -15.52
C LEU A 519 13.20 -19.36 -15.21
N TYR A 520 12.35 -19.21 -16.21
CA TYR A 520 11.00 -18.71 -16.00
C TYR A 520 10.11 -19.77 -15.37
N PRO A 521 9.10 -19.36 -14.57
CA PRO A 521 8.13 -20.28 -13.97
C PRO A 521 7.42 -21.20 -14.99
N THR A 522 7.40 -20.84 -16.27
CA THR A 522 6.68 -21.50 -17.39
C THR A 522 7.22 -22.86 -17.84
N LEU A 523 8.01 -23.56 -17.01
CA LEU A 523 8.37 -24.97 -17.26
C LEU A 523 7.94 -25.91 -16.13
N LEU A 524 7.26 -25.40 -15.12
CA LEU A 524 6.71 -26.21 -14.05
C LEU A 524 5.20 -26.11 -14.15
N LYS A 525 4.55 -27.25 -14.46
CA LYS A 525 3.16 -27.47 -14.06
C LYS A 525 3.00 -27.01 -12.60
N PRO A 526 1.83 -26.52 -12.16
CA PRO A 526 1.56 -26.39 -10.74
C PRO A 526 1.61 -27.79 -10.12
N ALA A 527 2.82 -28.25 -9.82
CA ALA A 527 3.04 -29.25 -8.83
C ALA A 527 2.67 -28.54 -7.55
N GLU A 528 1.62 -29.04 -6.90
CA GLU A 528 1.38 -28.86 -5.48
C GLU A 528 2.72 -29.06 -4.77
N LEU A 529 3.44 -27.96 -4.55
CA LEU A 529 4.71 -27.96 -3.85
C LEU A 529 4.34 -28.11 -2.38
N SER A 530 4.01 -29.36 -2.02
CA SER A 530 4.12 -29.84 -0.67
C SER A 530 5.61 -29.81 -0.35
N ILE A 531 6.09 -28.66 0.11
CA ILE A 531 7.44 -28.55 0.67
C ILE A 531 7.31 -29.13 2.07
N PRO A 532 7.81 -30.35 2.36
CA PRO A 532 8.02 -30.73 3.74
C PRO A 532 9.03 -29.74 4.31
N VAL A 533 8.56 -28.84 5.17
CA VAL A 533 9.42 -27.84 5.83
C VAL A 533 10.43 -28.52 6.78
N HIS A 534 10.26 -29.84 7.01
CA HIS A 534 11.06 -30.68 7.90
C HIS A 534 11.52 -31.95 7.19
N SER A 535 12.83 -32.16 7.11
CA SER A 535 13.44 -33.44 6.71
C SER A 535 13.39 -34.40 7.89
N THR A 536 12.50 -35.39 7.84
CA THR A 536 12.61 -36.55 8.74
C THR A 536 13.69 -37.49 8.22
N ASN A 537 14.77 -37.63 9.00
CA ASN A 537 15.91 -38.55 8.84
C ASN A 537 17.11 -38.05 7.99
N GLY A 538 18.06 -37.39 8.66
CA GLY A 538 19.46 -37.31 8.23
C GLY A 538 20.37 -37.85 9.33
N ASP A 539 21.04 -38.97 9.06
CA ASP A 539 22.08 -39.59 9.89
C ASP A 539 23.12 -38.55 10.37
N PRO A 540 23.37 -38.39 11.69
CA PRO A 540 24.30 -37.38 12.20
C PRO A 540 25.79 -37.68 11.89
N THR A 541 26.11 -38.81 11.22
CA THR A 541 27.51 -39.27 11.11
C THR A 541 27.99 -39.67 9.70
N GLY A 542 27.17 -39.52 8.66
CA GLY A 542 27.43 -40.18 7.37
C GLY A 542 27.93 -39.30 6.23
N LYS A 543 29.24 -39.34 5.97
CA LYS A 543 29.89 -38.91 4.73
C LYS A 543 29.14 -39.42 3.47
N ASN A 544 28.36 -38.58 2.80
CA ASN A 544 28.04 -38.73 1.38
C ASN A 544 27.68 -37.37 0.76
N GLY A 545 28.53 -36.89 -0.14
CA GLY A 545 28.38 -35.62 -0.83
C GLY A 545 27.32 -35.65 -1.94
N GLY A 546 26.05 -35.61 -1.54
CA GLY A 546 24.92 -35.27 -2.41
C GLY A 546 24.47 -33.84 -2.15
N LYS A 547 24.98 -32.89 -2.93
CA LYS A 547 24.42 -31.53 -3.01
C LYS A 547 23.11 -31.59 -3.80
N ASP A 548 21.98 -31.85 -3.16
CA ASP A 548 20.65 -31.57 -3.72
C ASP A 548 19.55 -31.76 -2.64
N HIS A 549 19.50 -30.82 -1.69
CA HIS A 549 18.29 -30.45 -0.99
C HIS A 549 18.18 -28.93 -1.10
N ASP A 550 17.11 -28.42 -1.70
CA ASP A 550 16.92 -26.98 -1.98
C ASP A 550 16.63 -26.21 -0.67
N ALA A 551 17.68 -26.04 0.15
CA ALA A 551 17.65 -25.51 1.51
C ALA A 551 17.60 -23.97 1.56
N SER A 552 16.72 -23.33 0.79
CA SER A 552 16.71 -21.86 0.61
C SER A 552 15.42 -21.15 1.06
N VAL A 553 14.43 -21.89 1.56
CA VAL A 553 13.08 -21.36 1.86
C VAL A 553 12.70 -21.65 3.32
N SER A 554 12.29 -20.61 4.03
CA SER A 554 11.61 -20.59 5.32
C SER A 554 10.14 -20.17 5.09
N VAL A 555 9.31 -20.21 6.12
CA VAL A 555 7.97 -19.63 6.11
C VAL A 555 7.83 -18.64 7.24
N GLU A 556 6.95 -17.66 7.10
CA GLU A 556 6.52 -16.78 8.18
C GLU A 556 5.00 -16.57 8.15
N LEU A 557 4.41 -16.29 9.31
CA LEU A 557 3.00 -15.95 9.44
C LEU A 557 2.78 -14.46 9.10
N GLU A 558 1.92 -14.21 8.12
CA GLU A 558 1.49 -12.88 7.70
C GLU A 558 0.07 -12.59 8.23
N VAL A 559 -0.14 -11.37 8.72
CA VAL A 559 -1.48 -10.84 9.03
C VAL A 559 -2.03 -10.17 7.78
N GLY A 560 -3.03 -10.77 7.13
CA GLY A 560 -3.61 -10.22 5.91
C GLY A 560 -4.40 -8.93 6.14
N GLN A 561 -5.58 -9.04 6.76
CA GLN A 561 -6.46 -7.92 7.11
C GLN A 561 -6.55 -7.81 8.64
N PRO A 562 -6.09 -6.70 9.25
CA PRO A 562 -6.25 -6.46 10.68
C PRO A 562 -7.72 -6.60 11.12
N GLY A 563 -7.94 -7.21 12.29
CA GLY A 563 -9.28 -7.48 12.81
C GLY A 563 -9.95 -8.77 12.30
N ILE A 564 -9.40 -9.40 11.25
CA ILE A 564 -9.97 -10.62 10.65
C ILE A 564 -8.99 -11.80 10.82
N ILE A 565 -9.28 -12.68 11.77
CA ILE A 565 -8.42 -13.86 12.07
C ILE A 565 -8.26 -14.78 10.86
N ASP A 566 -9.29 -14.93 10.01
CA ASP A 566 -9.23 -15.79 8.81
C ASP A 566 -8.30 -15.24 7.71
N SER A 567 -7.79 -14.02 7.87
CA SER A 567 -6.78 -13.47 6.97
C SER A 567 -5.35 -13.91 7.29
N LEU A 568 -5.14 -14.62 8.41
CA LEU A 568 -3.85 -15.17 8.79
C LEU A 568 -3.43 -16.26 7.80
N LYS A 569 -2.26 -16.10 7.18
CA LYS A 569 -1.71 -17.04 6.21
C LYS A 569 -0.20 -17.14 6.33
N PHE A 570 0.35 -18.31 6.03
CA PHE A 570 1.80 -18.45 5.89
C PHE A 570 2.24 -18.01 4.50
N ARG A 571 3.32 -17.24 4.45
CA ARG A 571 4.01 -16.89 3.21
C ARG A 571 5.43 -17.45 3.23
N SER A 572 5.97 -17.70 2.05
CA SER A 572 7.37 -18.09 1.92
C SER A 572 8.28 -16.92 2.32
N LEU A 573 9.35 -17.23 3.05
CA LEU A 573 10.41 -16.32 3.48
C LEU A 573 11.77 -16.86 3.03
N ARG A 574 12.68 -16.02 2.56
CA ARG A 574 13.99 -16.49 2.11
C ARG A 574 14.88 -16.81 3.32
N ARG A 575 15.38 -18.03 3.39
CA ARG A 575 16.33 -18.45 4.42
C ARG A 575 17.71 -17.83 4.15
N ARG A 576 18.44 -17.48 5.21
CA ARG A 576 19.80 -16.95 5.15
C ARG A 576 20.66 -17.62 6.21
N SER A 577 21.96 -17.72 5.96
CA SER A 577 22.91 -18.12 7.01
C SER A 577 23.10 -16.97 8.01
N PRO A 578 23.42 -17.28 9.29
CA PRO A 578 23.67 -16.27 10.30
C PRO A 578 24.95 -15.48 9.99
N ASP A 579 24.88 -14.16 10.19
CA ASP A 579 26.04 -13.26 10.10
C ASP A 579 26.81 -13.22 11.44
N THR A 580 27.86 -12.39 11.53
CA THR A 580 28.64 -12.20 12.77
C THR A 580 27.73 -11.82 13.94
N GLY A 581 27.82 -12.54 15.06
CA GLY A 581 27.01 -12.29 16.26
C GLY A 581 25.57 -12.81 16.18
N GLU A 582 25.24 -13.68 15.23
CA GLU A 582 23.91 -14.26 15.07
C GLU A 582 23.90 -15.78 15.15
N VAL A 583 22.74 -16.34 15.50
CA VAL A 583 22.45 -17.77 15.38
C VAL A 583 21.22 -17.99 14.52
N GLU A 584 21.17 -19.12 13.82
CA GLU A 584 20.00 -19.59 13.10
C GLU A 584 19.36 -20.76 13.85
N ILE A 585 18.06 -20.66 14.09
CA ILE A 585 17.29 -21.59 14.91
C ILE A 585 16.14 -22.15 14.07
N GLU A 586 16.05 -23.47 14.00
CA GLU A 586 14.87 -24.19 13.51
C GLU A 586 13.78 -24.15 14.58
N VAL A 587 12.67 -23.49 14.28
CA VAL A 587 11.58 -23.29 15.22
C VAL A 587 10.68 -24.51 15.22
N HIS A 588 10.46 -25.10 16.39
CA HIS A 588 9.60 -26.27 16.55
C HIS A 588 8.21 -25.89 17.05
N PHE A 589 8.14 -25.08 18.11
CA PHE A 589 6.89 -24.71 18.77
C PHE A 589 6.89 -23.24 19.15
N VAL A 590 5.83 -22.53 18.75
CA VAL A 590 5.63 -21.11 19.07
C VAL A 590 4.51 -20.97 20.09
N ALA A 591 4.74 -20.18 21.13
CA ALA A 591 3.72 -19.93 22.15
C ALA A 591 2.91 -18.68 21.80
N LEU A 592 1.59 -18.84 21.69
CA LEU A 592 0.69 -17.71 21.61
C LEU A 592 0.58 -17.01 22.98
N ASN A 593 0.63 -15.69 22.95
CA ASN A 593 0.37 -14.81 24.08
C ASN A 593 -0.84 -13.93 23.80
N PHE A 594 -1.50 -13.43 24.85
CA PHE A 594 -2.68 -12.57 24.67
C PHE A 594 -2.37 -11.28 23.89
N LYS A 595 -1.13 -10.79 23.98
CA LYS A 595 -0.64 -9.66 23.18
C LYS A 595 -0.66 -9.97 21.68
N ASP A 596 -0.32 -11.19 21.26
CA ASP A 596 -0.38 -11.60 19.84
C ASP A 596 -1.82 -11.50 19.30
N LEU A 597 -2.80 -11.93 20.09
CA LEU A 597 -4.22 -11.80 19.72
C LEU A 597 -4.65 -10.34 19.63
N MET A 598 -4.24 -9.47 20.57
CA MET A 598 -4.57 -8.05 20.53
C MET A 598 -3.99 -7.35 19.29
N LYS A 599 -2.77 -7.73 18.87
CA LYS A 599 -2.14 -7.24 17.64
C LYS A 599 -2.95 -7.61 16.40
N VAL A 600 -3.32 -8.90 16.27
CA VAL A 600 -4.14 -9.37 15.14
C VAL A 600 -5.52 -8.70 15.11
N MET A 601 -6.12 -8.46 16.27
CA MET A 601 -7.44 -7.85 16.38
C MET A 601 -7.42 -6.31 16.25
N GLY A 602 -6.26 -5.67 16.15
CA GLY A 602 -6.14 -4.21 16.12
C GLY A 602 -6.56 -3.52 17.42
N LEU A 603 -6.45 -4.20 18.56
CA LEU A 603 -6.93 -3.73 19.88
C LEU A 603 -5.83 -3.10 20.75
N ILE A 604 -4.65 -2.81 20.18
CA ILE A 604 -3.54 -2.18 20.89
C ILE A 604 -3.04 -0.97 20.09
N SER A 605 -2.93 0.19 20.74
CA SER A 605 -2.53 1.43 20.09
C SER A 605 -1.04 1.41 19.73
N GLU A 606 -0.65 2.13 18.67
CA GLU A 606 0.75 2.27 18.24
C GLU A 606 1.61 2.92 19.35
N THR A 607 1.04 3.86 20.09
CA THR A 607 1.67 4.52 21.24
C THR A 607 2.14 3.53 22.31
N ILE A 608 1.34 2.49 22.58
CA ILE A 608 1.68 1.44 23.55
C ILE A 608 2.76 0.49 23.02
N LEU A 609 2.81 0.26 21.70
CA LEU A 609 3.80 -0.62 21.07
C LEU A 609 5.17 0.06 20.87
N LYS A 610 5.19 1.38 20.71
CA LYS A 610 6.41 2.13 20.41
C LYS A 610 7.46 2.00 21.52
N GLY A 611 8.67 1.58 21.11
CA GLY A 611 9.82 1.41 21.99
C GLY A 611 9.77 0.18 22.90
N THR A 612 8.89 -0.78 22.63
CA THR A 612 8.78 -2.04 23.39
C THR A 612 9.53 -3.19 22.70
N PHE A 613 9.99 -4.19 23.46
CA PHE A 613 10.82 -5.29 22.95
C PHE A 613 10.13 -6.13 21.87
N PHE A 614 8.87 -6.51 22.10
CA PHE A 614 8.09 -7.37 21.20
C PHE A 614 7.31 -6.60 20.14
N GLY A 615 7.37 -5.26 20.13
CA GLY A 615 6.77 -4.39 19.11
C GLY A 615 5.37 -4.80 18.66
N ASP A 616 5.12 -4.65 17.36
CA ASP A 616 3.94 -5.09 16.58
C ASP A 616 4.08 -6.49 15.96
N ILE A 617 5.28 -7.09 16.00
CA ILE A 617 5.58 -8.40 15.39
C ILE A 617 4.94 -9.56 16.18
N LEU A 618 4.43 -10.59 15.51
CA LEU A 618 3.78 -11.74 16.16
C LEU A 618 4.77 -12.81 16.65
N GLY A 619 4.43 -13.43 17.78
CA GLY A 619 5.15 -14.57 18.33
C GLY A 619 6.29 -14.12 19.23
N MET A 620 6.00 -13.99 20.52
CA MET A 620 6.95 -13.46 21.51
C MET A 620 7.98 -14.49 21.98
N GLU A 621 7.63 -15.79 21.96
CA GLU A 621 8.51 -16.85 22.45
C GLU A 621 8.31 -18.17 21.71
N CYS A 622 9.37 -18.95 21.58
CA CYS A 622 9.35 -20.29 20.98
C CYS A 622 10.42 -21.22 21.56
N SER A 623 10.39 -22.47 21.11
CA SER A 623 11.43 -23.46 21.35
C SER A 623 11.88 -24.07 20.03
N GLY A 624 13.16 -24.38 19.91
CA GLY A 624 13.75 -24.87 18.67
C GLY A 624 15.14 -25.45 18.85
N THR A 625 15.81 -25.69 17.74
CA THR A 625 17.18 -26.23 17.69
C THR A 625 18.09 -25.27 16.95
N ILE A 626 19.29 -25.00 17.47
CA ILE A 626 20.29 -24.22 16.75
C ILE A 626 20.81 -25.03 15.56
N ILE A 627 20.71 -24.48 14.35
CA ILE A 627 21.16 -25.13 13.11
C ILE A 627 22.31 -24.40 12.42
N GLY A 628 22.62 -23.18 12.87
CA GLY A 628 23.73 -22.39 12.37
C GLY A 628 24.22 -21.40 13.43
N VAL A 629 25.54 -21.22 13.49
CA VAL A 629 26.19 -20.27 14.39
C VAL A 629 27.10 -19.37 13.57
N GLY A 630 26.87 -18.07 13.65
CA GLY A 630 27.65 -17.06 12.96
C GLY A 630 28.99 -16.80 13.64
N PRO A 631 29.96 -16.17 12.94
CA PRO A 631 31.26 -15.83 13.53
C PRO A 631 31.11 -14.95 14.78
N GLY A 632 31.96 -15.16 15.79
CA GLY A 632 32.00 -14.31 17.00
C GLY A 632 30.88 -14.57 18.01
N VAL A 633 30.13 -15.66 17.87
CA VAL A 633 29.18 -16.15 18.89
C VAL A 633 29.88 -17.22 19.73
N ASP A 634 29.94 -17.00 21.04
CA ASP A 634 30.42 -17.96 22.03
C ASP A 634 29.23 -18.54 22.83
N GLY A 635 29.35 -19.79 23.29
CA GLY A 635 28.37 -20.42 24.21
C GLY A 635 27.18 -21.13 23.56
N PHE A 636 27.13 -21.24 22.23
CA PHE A 636 26.12 -22.00 21.50
C PHE A 636 26.74 -22.91 20.44
N GLU A 637 26.22 -24.13 20.31
CA GLU A 637 26.62 -25.12 19.31
C GLU A 637 25.44 -25.55 18.42
N VAL A 638 25.75 -25.97 17.19
CA VAL A 638 24.74 -26.57 16.30
C VAL A 638 24.23 -27.88 16.93
N GLY A 639 22.91 -27.98 17.09
CA GLY A 639 22.25 -29.08 17.77
C GLY A 639 21.71 -28.73 19.16
N ASP A 640 22.07 -27.57 19.72
CA ASP A 640 21.54 -27.13 21.01
C ASP A 640 20.03 -26.89 20.94
N GLU A 641 19.29 -27.50 21.86
CA GLU A 641 17.86 -27.27 22.05
C GLU A 641 17.65 -26.06 22.96
N VAL A 642 16.91 -25.07 22.48
CA VAL A 642 16.81 -23.75 23.11
C VAL A 642 15.38 -23.26 23.26
N ILE A 643 15.18 -22.37 24.22
CA ILE A 643 13.99 -21.54 24.41
C ILE A 643 14.38 -20.12 24.06
N VAL A 644 13.57 -19.46 23.24
CA VAL A 644 13.86 -18.16 22.65
C VAL A 644 12.75 -17.19 22.97
N ALA A 645 13.11 -15.98 23.40
CA ALA A 645 12.23 -14.82 23.41
C ALA A 645 12.87 -13.71 22.57
N THR A 646 12.21 -13.31 21.49
CA THR A 646 12.75 -12.34 20.51
C THR A 646 11.71 -11.30 20.10
N GLY A 647 12.19 -10.09 19.82
CA GLY A 647 11.41 -9.02 19.19
C GLY A 647 11.18 -9.24 17.69
N ASP A 648 11.97 -10.10 17.03
CA ASP A 648 11.93 -10.34 15.59
C ASP A 648 10.79 -11.29 15.15
N GLY A 649 10.00 -11.80 16.09
CA GLY A 649 8.89 -12.70 15.86
C GLY A 649 9.28 -14.17 15.74
N CYS A 650 8.48 -15.04 16.35
CA CYS A 650 8.74 -16.47 16.40
C CYS A 650 7.89 -17.29 15.41
N PHE A 651 6.87 -16.71 14.77
CA PHE A 651 6.01 -17.42 13.81
C PHE A 651 6.70 -17.63 12.46
N GLN A 652 7.88 -18.24 12.48
CA GLN A 652 8.65 -18.62 11.30
C GLN A 652 9.14 -20.06 11.45
N SER A 653 9.44 -20.76 10.36
CA SER A 653 10.05 -22.11 10.46
C SER A 653 11.53 -22.05 10.84
N TYR A 654 12.21 -20.99 10.44
CA TYR A 654 13.60 -20.71 10.79
C TYR A 654 13.70 -19.23 11.14
N ILE A 655 14.33 -18.92 12.27
CA ILE A 655 14.66 -17.54 12.67
C ILE A 655 16.16 -17.36 12.70
N THR A 656 16.64 -16.21 12.22
CA THR A 656 18.06 -15.82 12.33
C THR A 656 18.13 -14.56 13.17
N VAL A 657 18.69 -14.69 14.37
CA VAL A 657 18.59 -13.68 15.43
C VAL A 657 19.96 -13.31 16.00
N SER A 658 20.10 -12.05 16.40
CA SER A 658 21.32 -11.56 17.06
C SER A 658 21.32 -11.97 18.53
N VAL A 659 22.41 -12.60 18.99
CA VAL A 659 22.53 -13.05 20.39
C VAL A 659 22.51 -11.90 21.39
N ASP A 660 22.90 -10.68 20.96
CA ASP A 660 22.91 -9.47 21.79
C ASP A 660 21.52 -8.84 21.95
N LYS A 661 20.59 -9.13 21.05
CA LYS A 661 19.24 -8.57 21.04
C LYS A 661 18.17 -9.57 21.44
N THR A 662 18.49 -10.85 21.44
CA THR A 662 17.56 -11.94 21.76
C THR A 662 17.89 -12.55 23.11
N PHE A 663 16.89 -13.16 23.76
CA PHE A 663 17.12 -14.00 24.93
C PHE A 663 17.00 -15.45 24.51
N ILE A 664 18.13 -16.16 24.59
CA ILE A 664 18.25 -17.57 24.23
C ILE A 664 18.75 -18.30 25.46
N VAL A 665 17.98 -19.26 25.95
CA VAL A 665 18.37 -20.13 27.05
C VAL A 665 18.32 -21.59 26.60
N PRO A 666 19.21 -22.47 27.12
CA PRO A 666 19.09 -23.90 26.87
C PRO A 666 17.70 -24.41 27.30
N ARG A 667 17.21 -25.49 26.68
CA ARG A 667 16.01 -26.17 27.15
C ARG A 667 16.36 -27.03 28.38
N PRO A 668 15.77 -26.78 29.57
CA PRO A 668 15.92 -27.66 30.73
C PRO A 668 15.46 -29.08 30.42
N ALA A 669 16.16 -30.09 30.94
CA ALA A 669 15.77 -31.48 30.72
C ALA A 669 14.37 -31.80 31.29
N SER A 670 13.91 -31.02 32.26
CA SER A 670 12.60 -31.15 32.91
C SER A 670 11.41 -30.66 32.06
N LEU A 671 11.65 -29.95 30.95
CA LEU A 671 10.60 -29.41 30.08
C LEU A 671 10.65 -30.08 28.71
N SER A 672 9.57 -30.69 28.23
CA SER A 672 9.52 -31.14 26.83
C SER A 672 9.59 -29.94 25.87
N MET A 673 9.99 -30.16 24.61
CA MET A 673 10.10 -29.08 23.62
C MET A 673 8.80 -28.27 23.49
N GLN A 674 7.63 -28.93 23.46
CA GLN A 674 6.34 -28.26 23.38
C GLN A 674 5.95 -27.47 24.65
N GLU A 675 6.48 -27.83 25.82
CA GLU A 675 6.20 -27.16 27.11
C GLU A 675 7.19 -26.03 27.40
N ALA A 676 8.32 -26.00 26.71
CA ALA A 676 9.42 -25.09 26.96
C ALA A 676 9.13 -23.60 26.66
N PRO A 677 8.24 -23.20 25.72
CA PRO A 677 7.91 -21.79 25.44
C PRO A 677 7.09 -21.10 26.56
N ILE A 678 7.71 -20.88 27.73
CA ILE A 678 7.10 -20.33 28.95
C ILE A 678 7.95 -19.23 29.63
N LEU A 679 8.93 -18.65 28.93
CA LEU A 679 9.79 -17.59 29.47
C LEU A 679 8.99 -16.34 29.83
N VAL A 680 8.12 -15.86 28.94
CA VAL A 680 7.38 -14.61 29.10
C VAL A 680 6.46 -14.65 30.33
N PRO A 681 5.63 -15.70 30.55
CA PRO A 681 4.85 -15.83 31.78
C PRO A 681 5.68 -15.82 33.06
N TYR A 682 6.80 -16.55 33.08
CA TYR A 682 7.63 -16.67 34.27
C TYR A 682 8.42 -15.40 34.58
N LEU A 683 8.91 -14.69 33.57
CA LEU A 683 9.55 -13.38 33.74
C LEU A 683 8.59 -12.35 34.31
N THR A 684 7.37 -12.26 33.76
CA THR A 684 6.33 -11.35 34.27
C THR A 684 6.09 -11.63 35.75
N VAL A 685 5.87 -12.89 36.12
CA VAL A 685 5.57 -13.28 37.51
C VAL A 685 6.75 -13.06 38.43
N TYR A 686 7.96 -13.43 38.02
CA TYR A 686 9.15 -13.27 38.85
C TYR A 686 9.38 -11.79 39.14
N TYR A 687 9.32 -10.91 38.14
CA TYR A 687 9.43 -9.47 38.36
C TYR A 687 8.31 -8.94 39.27
N SER A 688 7.05 -9.29 38.98
CA SER A 688 5.89 -8.87 39.76
C SER A 688 5.96 -9.30 41.23
N PHE A 689 6.26 -10.57 41.52
CA PHE A 689 6.22 -11.09 42.88
C PHE A 689 7.52 -10.92 43.65
N HIS A 690 8.68 -11.07 43.00
CA HIS A 690 9.98 -10.94 43.65
C HIS A 690 10.37 -9.47 43.86
N HIS A 691 10.40 -8.68 42.79
CA HIS A 691 10.93 -7.31 42.83
C HIS A 691 9.86 -6.30 43.30
N VAL A 692 8.64 -6.39 42.75
CA VAL A 692 7.61 -5.38 42.99
C VAL A 692 6.85 -5.64 44.29
N ALA A 693 6.13 -6.77 44.41
CA ALA A 693 5.35 -7.08 45.61
C ALA A 693 6.20 -7.59 46.79
N ARG A 694 7.38 -8.16 46.52
CA ARG A 694 8.22 -8.83 47.53
C ARG A 694 7.41 -9.84 48.34
N LEU A 695 6.69 -10.71 47.64
CA LEU A 695 5.75 -11.68 48.21
C LEU A 695 6.46 -12.60 49.21
N LYS A 696 5.87 -12.78 50.40
CA LYS A 696 6.43 -13.60 51.48
C LYS A 696 5.57 -14.82 51.79
N ALA A 697 6.20 -15.81 52.44
CA ALA A 697 5.50 -16.98 52.97
C ALA A 697 4.37 -16.55 53.92
N GLY A 698 3.19 -17.15 53.79
CA GLY A 698 2.01 -16.86 54.59
C GLY A 698 1.20 -15.63 54.17
N GLU A 699 1.67 -14.81 53.22
CA GLU A 699 0.86 -13.72 52.67
C GLU A 699 -0.26 -14.24 51.77
N ARG A 700 -1.40 -13.54 51.73
CA ARG A 700 -2.54 -13.83 50.87
C ARG A 700 -2.39 -13.12 49.53
N VAL A 701 -2.46 -13.87 48.44
CA VAL A 701 -2.34 -13.33 47.07
C VAL A 701 -3.59 -13.63 46.25
N LEU A 702 -4.18 -12.60 45.65
CA LEU A 702 -5.23 -12.73 44.65
C LEU A 702 -4.63 -12.73 43.24
N ILE A 703 -4.89 -13.81 42.50
CA ILE A 703 -4.44 -13.99 41.11
C ILE A 703 -5.68 -13.99 40.21
N HIS A 704 -5.82 -12.95 39.39
CA HIS A 704 -6.88 -12.89 38.40
C HIS A 704 -6.57 -13.72 37.16
N SER A 705 -7.61 -14.22 36.49
CA SER A 705 -7.50 -15.04 35.27
C SER A 705 -6.54 -16.23 35.42
N ALA A 706 -6.55 -16.87 36.60
CA ALA A 706 -5.47 -17.73 37.10
C ALA A 706 -5.21 -19.02 36.30
N THR A 707 -6.05 -19.31 35.31
CA THR A 707 -5.87 -20.48 34.40
C THR A 707 -5.12 -20.15 33.11
N GLY A 708 -4.77 -18.89 32.85
CA GLY A 708 -3.88 -18.51 31.75
C GLY A 708 -2.40 -18.77 32.06
N GLY A 709 -1.52 -18.51 31.11
CA GLY A 709 -0.07 -18.72 31.25
C GLY A 709 0.54 -18.00 32.46
N VAL A 710 0.36 -16.68 32.55
CA VAL A 710 0.85 -15.86 33.67
C VAL A 710 0.21 -16.30 34.99
N GLY A 711 -1.10 -16.60 34.99
CA GLY A 711 -1.83 -17.03 36.18
C GLY A 711 -1.30 -18.34 36.79
N LEU A 712 -1.01 -19.34 35.95
CA LEU A 712 -0.47 -20.62 36.42
C LEU A 712 1.01 -20.51 36.83
N ALA A 713 1.80 -19.68 36.15
CA ALA A 713 3.15 -19.34 36.59
C ALA A 713 3.13 -18.64 37.96
N ALA A 714 2.17 -17.72 38.18
CA ALA A 714 1.95 -17.03 39.45
C ALA A 714 1.57 -18.00 40.57
N ILE A 715 0.69 -18.97 40.30
CA ILE A 715 0.35 -20.04 41.24
C ILE A 715 1.58 -20.88 41.60
N ASN A 716 2.40 -21.25 40.61
CA ASN A 716 3.61 -22.03 40.84
C ASN A 716 4.61 -21.28 41.73
N TYR A 717 4.82 -19.98 41.47
CA TYR A 717 5.68 -19.12 42.30
C TYR A 717 5.10 -18.92 43.71
N ALA A 718 3.82 -18.60 43.83
CA ALA A 718 3.18 -18.40 45.13
C ALA A 718 3.25 -19.66 46.01
N LYS A 719 3.10 -20.85 45.41
CA LYS A 719 3.27 -22.13 46.11
C LYS A 719 4.70 -22.39 46.55
N SER A 720 5.71 -22.06 45.73
CA SER A 720 7.11 -22.29 46.11
C SER A 720 7.54 -21.42 47.29
N ILE A 721 6.93 -20.24 47.44
CA ILE A 721 7.13 -19.34 48.58
C ILE A 721 6.26 -19.71 49.79
N GLY A 722 5.14 -20.43 49.58
CA GLY A 722 4.20 -20.78 50.65
C GLY A 722 3.18 -19.67 50.96
N ALA A 723 2.76 -18.90 49.95
CA ALA A 723 1.67 -17.92 50.05
C ALA A 723 0.29 -18.59 50.00
N GLU A 724 -0.71 -17.98 50.63
CA GLU A 724 -2.12 -18.41 50.59
C GLU A 724 -2.79 -17.84 49.33
N ILE A 725 -3.32 -18.71 48.46
CA ILE A 725 -3.75 -18.32 47.11
C ILE A 725 -5.26 -18.16 47.03
N PHE A 726 -5.67 -16.98 46.54
CA PHE A 726 -7.01 -16.67 46.04
C PHE A 726 -6.94 -16.55 44.52
N ALA A 727 -7.88 -17.16 43.81
CA ALA A 727 -7.83 -17.20 42.35
C ALA A 727 -9.20 -16.94 41.71
N THR A 728 -9.21 -16.26 40.56
CA THR A 728 -10.42 -16.11 39.76
C THR A 728 -10.30 -16.80 38.40
N ALA A 729 -11.41 -17.40 37.93
CA ALA A 729 -11.51 -17.92 36.57
C ALA A 729 -12.96 -17.92 36.05
N GLY A 730 -13.13 -17.60 34.76
CA GLY A 730 -14.45 -17.29 34.19
C GLY A 730 -15.36 -18.47 33.87
N SER A 731 -14.88 -19.72 33.87
CA SER A 731 -15.71 -20.90 33.58
C SER A 731 -15.69 -21.93 34.71
N PRO A 732 -16.79 -22.68 34.95
CA PRO A 732 -16.83 -23.72 35.97
C PRO A 732 -15.73 -24.78 35.82
N LYS A 733 -15.42 -25.19 34.57
CA LYS A 733 -14.33 -26.14 34.27
C LYS A 733 -12.97 -25.60 34.73
N LYS A 734 -12.68 -24.32 34.44
CA LYS A 734 -11.44 -23.66 34.87
C LYS A 734 -11.35 -23.54 36.38
N ARG A 735 -12.45 -23.24 37.06
CA ARG A 735 -12.50 -23.18 38.53
C ARG A 735 -12.30 -24.55 39.17
N ALA A 736 -12.89 -25.61 38.60
CA ALA A 736 -12.67 -26.98 39.05
C ALA A 736 -11.19 -27.39 38.91
N TYR A 737 -10.54 -27.00 37.81
CA TYR A 737 -9.11 -27.22 37.60
C TYR A 737 -8.24 -26.51 38.66
N LEU A 738 -8.53 -25.24 38.98
CA LEU A 738 -7.81 -24.53 40.05
C LEU A 738 -7.97 -25.23 41.41
N LYS A 739 -9.17 -25.73 41.72
CA LYS A 739 -9.42 -26.53 42.93
C LYS A 739 -8.65 -27.85 42.94
N SER A 740 -8.51 -28.52 41.80
CA SER A 740 -7.69 -29.74 41.71
C SER A 740 -6.19 -29.48 41.91
N LEU A 741 -5.73 -28.24 41.74
CA LEU A 741 -4.39 -27.81 42.14
C LEU A 741 -4.26 -27.57 43.65
N GLY A 742 -5.30 -27.80 44.45
CA GLY A 742 -5.29 -27.58 45.90
C GLY A 742 -5.54 -26.12 46.32
N ILE A 743 -6.03 -25.26 45.41
CA ILE A 743 -6.41 -23.89 45.74
C ILE A 743 -7.80 -23.91 46.38
N GLN A 744 -7.90 -23.44 47.61
CA GLN A 744 -9.16 -23.47 48.37
C GLN A 744 -10.14 -22.38 47.90
N TYR A 745 -9.64 -21.15 47.71
CA TYR A 745 -10.44 -19.98 47.39
C TYR A 745 -10.45 -19.69 45.89
N VAL A 746 -11.50 -20.15 45.21
CA VAL A 746 -11.64 -20.02 43.75
C VAL A 746 -12.99 -19.40 43.39
N MET A 747 -12.94 -18.27 42.67
CA MET A 747 -14.09 -17.39 42.38
C MET A 747 -14.29 -17.17 40.88
N ASP A 748 -15.42 -16.58 40.49
CA ASP A 748 -15.72 -16.24 39.10
C ASP A 748 -15.04 -14.93 38.69
N SER A 749 -14.24 -14.95 37.62
CA SER A 749 -13.56 -13.74 37.12
C SER A 749 -14.48 -12.81 36.32
N ARG A 750 -15.69 -13.26 35.97
CA ARG A 750 -16.71 -12.46 35.22
C ARG A 750 -17.73 -11.82 36.15
N SER A 751 -17.57 -11.97 37.46
CA SER A 751 -18.46 -11.41 38.47
C SER A 751 -17.67 -10.49 39.39
N LEU A 752 -18.26 -9.36 39.77
CA LEU A 752 -17.66 -8.45 40.75
C LEU A 752 -17.75 -8.96 42.20
N LYS A 753 -18.46 -10.07 42.44
CA LYS A 753 -18.69 -10.67 43.76
C LYS A 753 -17.44 -11.25 44.41
N PHE A 754 -16.34 -11.43 43.65
CA PHE A 754 -15.09 -11.97 44.20
C PHE A 754 -14.59 -11.13 45.38
N SER A 755 -14.78 -9.81 45.35
CA SER A 755 -14.32 -8.93 46.45
C SER A 755 -15.06 -9.22 47.75
N ASP A 756 -16.39 -9.35 47.70
CA ASP A 756 -17.22 -9.67 48.86
C ASP A 756 -16.93 -11.08 49.40
N GLU A 757 -16.70 -12.04 48.51
CA GLU A 757 -16.32 -13.41 48.85
C GLU A 757 -14.96 -13.47 49.56
N ILE A 758 -13.96 -12.72 49.06
CA ILE A 758 -12.66 -12.56 49.72
C ILE A 758 -12.83 -11.97 51.12
N MET A 759 -13.58 -10.87 51.24
CA MET A 759 -13.80 -10.24 52.54
C MET A 759 -14.46 -11.20 53.52
N LYS A 760 -15.43 -11.99 53.07
CA LYS A 760 -16.07 -13.01 53.90
C LYS A 760 -15.11 -14.12 54.33
N TRP A 761 -14.26 -14.62 53.43
CA TRP A 761 -13.30 -15.70 53.76
C TRP A 761 -12.11 -15.24 54.59
N THR A 762 -11.85 -13.93 54.62
CA THR A 762 -10.73 -13.33 55.35
C THR A 762 -11.18 -12.57 56.60
N ASP A 763 -12.43 -12.75 57.05
CA ASP A 763 -13.03 -12.03 58.18
C ASP A 763 -12.88 -10.49 58.08
N GLY A 764 -13.02 -9.96 56.87
CA GLY A 764 -12.92 -8.54 56.53
C GLY A 764 -11.49 -8.01 56.39
N GLN A 765 -10.48 -8.86 56.46
CA GLN A 765 -9.07 -8.44 56.37
C GLN A 765 -8.61 -8.16 54.93
N GLY A 766 -9.11 -8.91 53.94
CA GLY A 766 -8.66 -8.83 52.55
C GLY A 766 -7.39 -9.63 52.24
N VAL A 767 -6.78 -9.35 51.08
CA VAL A 767 -5.54 -9.97 50.60
C VAL A 767 -4.37 -8.99 50.59
N ASP A 768 -3.15 -9.50 50.75
CA ASP A 768 -1.93 -8.69 50.88
C ASP A 768 -1.35 -8.27 49.52
N VAL A 769 -1.56 -9.08 48.48
CA VAL A 769 -1.08 -8.83 47.11
C VAL A 769 -2.19 -9.15 46.11
N VAL A 770 -2.35 -8.29 45.09
CA VAL A 770 -3.20 -8.55 43.93
C VAL A 770 -2.34 -8.54 42.67
N LEU A 771 -2.41 -9.62 41.87
CA LEU A 771 -1.94 -9.64 40.48
C LEU A 771 -3.16 -9.46 39.57
N ASN A 772 -3.35 -8.24 39.08
CA ASN A 772 -4.54 -7.85 38.33
C ASN A 772 -4.34 -7.97 36.82
N SER A 773 -5.38 -8.48 36.15
CA SER A 773 -5.50 -8.50 34.69
C SER A 773 -6.92 -8.11 34.23
N LEU A 774 -7.77 -7.63 35.15
CA LEU A 774 -9.14 -7.20 34.88
C LEU A 774 -9.14 -5.68 34.63
N PHE A 775 -10.13 -5.20 33.88
CA PHE A 775 -10.26 -3.79 33.53
C PHE A 775 -11.53 -3.15 34.11
N GLY A 776 -11.59 -1.81 34.12
CA GLY A 776 -12.76 -1.04 34.55
C GLY A 776 -13.21 -1.35 35.99
N GLU A 777 -14.51 -1.64 36.17
CA GLU A 777 -15.07 -1.94 37.51
C GLU A 777 -14.40 -3.16 38.19
N GLY A 778 -13.88 -4.10 37.40
CA GLY A 778 -13.12 -5.24 37.93
C GLY A 778 -11.86 -4.80 38.67
N LEU A 779 -11.10 -3.87 38.08
CA LEU A 779 -9.90 -3.27 38.69
C LEU A 779 -10.25 -2.55 39.99
N ILE A 780 -11.32 -1.74 39.99
CA ILE A 780 -11.78 -1.02 41.20
C ILE A 780 -12.16 -2.00 42.30
N LYS A 781 -12.87 -3.08 41.98
CA LYS A 781 -13.24 -4.12 42.96
C LYS A 781 -12.03 -4.86 43.53
N SER A 782 -10.98 -5.02 42.75
CA SER A 782 -9.72 -5.61 43.23
C SER A 782 -9.00 -4.70 44.23
N PHE A 783 -9.14 -3.37 44.14
CA PHE A 783 -8.66 -2.45 45.18
C PHE A 783 -9.43 -2.61 46.50
N GLU A 784 -10.73 -2.85 46.44
CA GLU A 784 -11.52 -3.06 47.65
C GLU A 784 -11.05 -4.31 48.40
N ALA A 785 -10.72 -5.37 47.68
CA ALA A 785 -10.23 -6.65 48.21
C ALA A 785 -8.87 -6.59 48.93
N LEU A 786 -8.10 -5.50 48.77
CA LEU A 786 -6.78 -5.36 49.42
C LEU A 786 -6.89 -5.08 50.93
N ALA A 787 -6.05 -5.79 51.68
CA ALA A 787 -5.76 -5.52 53.08
C ALA A 787 -4.97 -4.20 53.25
N PRO A 788 -4.95 -3.59 54.45
CA PRO A 788 -4.02 -2.50 54.75
C PRO A 788 -2.56 -2.89 54.43
N TYR A 789 -1.78 -1.95 53.91
CA TYR A 789 -0.42 -2.18 53.38
C TYR A 789 -0.35 -3.10 52.14
N GLY A 790 -1.50 -3.39 51.54
CA GLY A 790 -1.61 -4.25 50.37
C GLY A 790 -0.91 -3.69 49.12
N ARG A 791 -0.44 -4.59 48.26
CA ARG A 791 0.27 -4.25 47.02
C ARG A 791 -0.54 -4.68 45.79
N PHE A 792 -0.87 -3.72 44.96
CA PHE A 792 -1.57 -3.92 43.71
C PHE A 792 -0.58 -3.94 42.54
N ILE A 793 -0.56 -5.03 41.78
CA ILE A 793 0.27 -5.18 40.58
C ILE A 793 -0.66 -5.21 39.37
N GLU A 794 -0.58 -4.19 38.53
CA GLU A 794 -1.30 -4.10 37.28
C GLU A 794 -0.44 -4.62 36.12
N ILE A 795 -0.89 -5.67 35.44
CA ILE A 795 -0.25 -6.19 34.21
C ILE A 795 -1.12 -5.98 32.97
N GLY A 796 -2.36 -5.51 33.13
CA GLY A 796 -3.24 -5.08 32.05
C GLY A 796 -2.84 -3.73 31.49
N LYS A 797 -2.96 -3.55 30.18
CA LYS A 797 -2.61 -2.29 29.50
C LYS A 797 -3.83 -1.42 29.16
N ARG A 798 -5.05 -1.96 29.22
CA ARG A 798 -6.25 -1.30 28.71
C ARG A 798 -6.60 -0.01 29.48
N ASP A 799 -6.73 -0.10 30.80
CA ASP A 799 -7.03 1.09 31.63
C ASP A 799 -5.89 2.11 31.62
N ILE A 800 -4.66 1.69 31.36
CA ILE A 800 -3.51 2.59 31.21
C ILE A 800 -3.59 3.35 29.88
N ASP A 801 -3.94 2.67 28.78
CA ASP A 801 -4.13 3.25 27.45
C ASP A 801 -5.33 4.21 27.41
N GLU A 802 -6.43 3.83 28.06
CA GLU A 802 -7.65 4.65 28.22
C GLU A 802 -7.50 5.75 29.28
N ASN A 803 -6.37 5.81 30.00
CA ASN A 803 -6.09 6.74 31.09
C ASN A 803 -7.18 6.79 32.18
N ASN A 804 -7.71 5.62 32.55
CA ASN A 804 -8.77 5.51 33.55
C ASN A 804 -8.25 5.86 34.96
N GLY A 805 -9.07 6.57 35.74
CA GLY A 805 -8.69 7.06 37.07
C GLY A 805 -8.57 5.95 38.13
N LEU A 806 -7.63 6.12 39.06
CA LEU A 806 -7.46 5.23 40.23
C LEU A 806 -8.32 5.69 41.42
N PRO A 807 -8.84 4.77 42.25
CA PRO A 807 -9.64 5.11 43.43
C PRO A 807 -8.76 5.66 44.57
N MET A 808 -8.34 6.92 44.49
CA MET A 808 -7.34 7.53 45.38
C MET A 808 -7.65 7.42 46.88
N ARG A 809 -8.93 7.36 47.27
CA ARG A 809 -9.34 7.14 48.67
C ARG A 809 -8.83 5.82 49.25
N ALA A 810 -8.62 4.79 48.42
CA ALA A 810 -8.16 3.49 48.86
C ALA A 810 -6.75 3.54 49.48
N PHE A 811 -5.91 4.49 49.06
CA PHE A 811 -4.52 4.64 49.52
C PHE A 811 -4.38 5.12 50.97
N ASN A 812 -5.46 5.59 51.61
CA ASN A 812 -5.48 5.85 53.07
C ASN A 812 -5.21 4.59 53.92
N ARG A 813 -5.28 3.40 53.30
CA ARG A 813 -4.90 2.12 53.91
C ARG A 813 -3.41 1.75 53.69
N ASN A 814 -2.57 2.72 53.32
CA ASN A 814 -1.15 2.53 52.97
C ASN A 814 -0.94 1.55 51.79
N LEU A 815 -1.84 1.55 50.83
CA LEU A 815 -1.72 0.68 49.65
C LEU A 815 -0.57 1.15 48.75
N SER A 816 0.02 0.20 48.02
CA SER A 816 0.96 0.48 46.93
C SER A 816 0.35 0.01 45.61
N PHE A 817 0.53 0.79 44.55
CA PHE A 817 0.15 0.42 43.19
C PHE A 817 1.38 0.45 42.28
N ALA A 818 1.55 -0.58 41.45
CA ALA A 818 2.62 -0.66 40.47
C ALA A 818 2.09 -1.24 39.16
N ALA A 819 2.30 -0.50 38.06
CA ALA A 819 2.15 -1.03 36.71
C ALA A 819 3.42 -1.80 36.32
N VAL A 820 3.25 -2.98 35.76
CA VAL A 820 4.35 -3.84 35.31
C VAL A 820 4.24 -4.07 33.80
N ASP A 821 5.20 -3.54 33.06
CA ASP A 821 5.34 -3.75 31.63
C ASP A 821 6.65 -4.49 31.34
N LEU A 822 6.58 -5.83 31.29
CA LEU A 822 7.74 -6.68 30.99
C LEU A 822 8.43 -6.24 29.70
N ASP A 823 7.65 -5.82 28.72
CA ASP A 823 8.11 -5.46 27.38
C ASP A 823 9.07 -4.26 27.38
N ARG A 824 8.87 -3.32 28.30
CA ARG A 824 9.77 -2.17 28.51
C ARG A 824 10.97 -2.55 29.36
N ILE A 825 10.75 -3.35 30.41
CA ILE A 825 11.83 -3.84 31.29
C ILE A 825 12.89 -4.59 30.49
N VAL A 826 12.47 -5.41 29.54
CA VAL A 826 13.37 -6.19 28.69
C VAL A 826 14.28 -5.29 27.82
N VAL A 827 13.78 -4.13 27.38
CA VAL A 827 14.57 -3.14 26.63
C VAL A 827 15.45 -2.30 27.55
N GLU A 828 14.86 -1.76 28.61
CA GLU A 828 15.47 -0.74 29.47
C GLU A 828 16.41 -1.33 30.53
N GLN A 829 16.19 -2.59 30.93
CA GLN A 829 16.90 -3.27 32.01
C GLN A 829 17.30 -4.71 31.60
N ARG A 830 18.12 -4.81 30.55
CA ARG A 830 18.59 -6.10 30.02
C ARG A 830 19.35 -6.95 31.05
N GLU A 831 20.25 -6.35 31.83
CA GLU A 831 21.02 -7.07 32.87
C GLU A 831 20.11 -7.70 33.93
N LEU A 832 19.14 -6.93 34.44
CA LEU A 832 18.13 -7.45 35.37
C LEU A 832 17.35 -8.60 34.75
N THR A 833 16.98 -8.49 33.47
CA THR A 833 16.25 -9.54 32.76
C THR A 833 17.08 -10.83 32.67
N VAL A 834 18.38 -10.73 32.39
CA VAL A 834 19.30 -11.88 32.37
C VAL A 834 19.40 -12.54 33.75
N ASP A 835 19.53 -11.75 34.82
CA ASP A 835 19.59 -12.28 36.20
C ASP A 835 18.30 -13.02 36.60
N MET A 836 17.14 -12.45 36.24
CA MET A 836 15.85 -13.11 36.45
C MET A 836 15.77 -14.42 35.66
N LEU A 837 16.17 -14.41 34.39
CA LEU A 837 16.18 -15.61 33.54
C LEU A 837 17.04 -16.73 34.13
N ASN A 838 18.25 -16.42 34.59
CA ASN A 838 19.14 -17.39 35.21
C ASN A 838 18.50 -18.03 36.46
N THR A 839 17.86 -17.21 37.30
CA THR A 839 17.18 -17.70 38.50
C THR A 839 15.97 -18.59 38.16
N ILE A 840 15.19 -18.19 37.14
CA ILE A 840 14.05 -18.97 36.66
C ILE A 840 14.52 -20.31 36.07
N TYR A 841 15.59 -20.29 35.27
CA TYR A 841 16.19 -21.48 34.68
C TYR A 841 16.63 -22.49 35.76
N GLU A 842 17.36 -22.03 36.77
CA GLU A 842 17.71 -22.88 37.92
C GLU A 842 16.48 -23.44 38.65
N GLY A 843 15.40 -22.65 38.73
CA GLY A 843 14.14 -23.08 39.30
C GLY A 843 13.47 -24.23 38.53
N TRP A 844 13.58 -24.27 37.20
CA TRP A 844 13.10 -25.39 36.38
C TRP A 844 13.99 -26.63 36.52
N GLU A 845 15.31 -26.46 36.55
CA GLU A 845 16.27 -27.57 36.75
C GLU A 845 16.10 -28.23 38.13
N LYS A 846 15.89 -27.42 39.18
CA LYS A 846 15.63 -27.90 40.54
C LYS A 846 14.20 -28.40 40.77
N GLY A 847 13.31 -28.30 39.76
CA GLY A 847 11.91 -28.70 39.85
C GLY A 847 11.04 -27.82 40.77
N VAL A 848 11.53 -26.64 41.14
CA VAL A 848 10.80 -25.62 41.93
C VAL A 848 9.69 -25.01 41.07
N PHE A 849 10.02 -24.68 39.82
CA PHE A 849 9.05 -24.23 38.82
C PHE A 849 8.63 -25.40 37.93
N LYS A 850 7.35 -25.44 37.57
CA LYS A 850 6.73 -26.57 36.86
C LYS A 850 6.33 -26.17 35.44
N PRO A 851 6.26 -27.12 34.49
CA PRO A 851 5.68 -26.86 33.18
C PRO A 851 4.23 -26.36 33.30
N LEU A 852 3.80 -25.58 32.32
CA LEU A 852 2.42 -25.14 32.20
C LEU A 852 1.66 -26.09 31.27
N PRO A 853 0.38 -26.41 31.52
CA PRO A 853 -0.42 -27.18 30.58
C PRO A 853 -0.41 -26.52 29.19
N THR A 854 -0.29 -27.32 28.14
CA THR A 854 -0.27 -26.84 26.75
C THR A 854 -1.44 -27.40 25.96
N THR A 855 -1.98 -26.59 25.05
CA THR A 855 -2.88 -27.06 23.99
C THR A 855 -2.19 -26.77 22.66
N VAL A 856 -1.86 -27.82 21.92
CA VAL A 856 -1.07 -27.73 20.68
C VAL A 856 -1.98 -27.76 19.47
N PHE A 857 -1.75 -26.82 18.55
CA PHE A 857 -2.37 -26.77 17.21
C PHE A 857 -1.29 -26.94 16.14
N SER A 858 -1.64 -27.49 14.99
CA SER A 858 -0.75 -27.43 13.81
C SER A 858 -0.62 -25.98 13.34
N GLY A 859 0.53 -25.59 12.79
CA GLY A 859 0.65 -24.30 12.10
C GLY A 859 -0.31 -24.17 10.93
N ALA A 860 -0.70 -25.28 10.28
CA ALA A 860 -1.77 -25.25 9.27
C ALA A 860 -3.11 -24.73 9.83
N ASP A 861 -3.35 -24.93 11.13
CA ASP A 861 -4.58 -24.53 11.84
C ASP A 861 -4.37 -23.28 12.71
N VAL A 862 -3.40 -22.42 12.37
CA VAL A 862 -3.03 -21.26 13.18
C VAL A 862 -4.21 -20.33 13.47
N ALA A 863 -5.10 -20.10 12.49
CA ALA A 863 -6.31 -19.30 12.68
C ALA A 863 -7.25 -19.91 13.75
N GLU A 864 -7.34 -21.24 13.81
CA GLU A 864 -8.08 -21.93 14.88
C GLU A 864 -7.42 -21.73 16.24
N ALA A 865 -6.09 -21.75 16.32
CA ALA A 865 -5.36 -21.49 17.57
C ALA A 865 -5.66 -20.07 18.11
N PHE A 866 -5.67 -19.05 17.25
CA PHE A 866 -6.08 -17.67 17.62
C PHE A 866 -7.55 -17.61 18.05
N ARG A 867 -8.48 -18.25 17.32
CA ARG A 867 -9.90 -18.33 17.72
C ARG A 867 -10.08 -19.02 19.07
N PHE A 868 -9.38 -20.12 19.29
CA PHE A 868 -9.41 -20.87 20.54
C PHE A 868 -8.92 -20.03 21.72
N MET A 869 -7.88 -19.21 21.51
CA MET A 869 -7.42 -18.23 22.48
C MET A 869 -8.48 -17.14 22.74
N GLY A 870 -9.03 -16.52 21.68
CA GLY A 870 -10.02 -15.44 21.79
C GLY A 870 -11.33 -15.84 22.47
N GLN A 871 -11.74 -17.10 22.34
CA GLN A 871 -12.89 -17.65 23.08
C GLN A 871 -12.60 -17.89 24.58
N ALA A 872 -11.38 -17.63 25.04
CA ALA A 872 -10.91 -17.84 26.41
C ALA A 872 -11.19 -19.27 26.95
N LYS A 873 -11.14 -20.29 26.07
CA LYS A 873 -11.40 -21.71 26.44
C LYS A 873 -10.16 -22.42 27.02
N HIS A 874 -8.96 -21.96 26.68
CA HIS A 874 -7.70 -22.60 27.02
C HIS A 874 -7.39 -22.60 28.54
N ILE A 875 -6.66 -23.63 29.00
CA ILE A 875 -5.99 -23.68 30.30
C ILE A 875 -4.50 -23.81 30.01
N GLY A 876 -3.68 -22.91 30.58
CA GLY A 876 -2.25 -22.83 30.31
C GLY A 876 -1.93 -22.11 29.00
N LYS A 877 -0.97 -22.64 28.23
CA LYS A 877 -0.46 -22.02 26.99
C LYS A 877 -1.08 -22.65 25.75
N VAL A 878 -1.38 -21.83 24.75
CA VAL A 878 -1.71 -22.30 23.41
C VAL A 878 -0.41 -22.30 22.61
N ILE A 879 -0.08 -23.46 22.05
CA ILE A 879 1.16 -23.71 21.33
C ILE A 879 0.83 -24.01 19.87
N VAL A 880 1.59 -23.44 18.95
CA VAL A 880 1.50 -23.72 17.52
C VAL A 880 2.74 -24.51 17.13
N SER A 881 2.52 -25.73 16.63
CA SER A 881 3.56 -26.61 16.10
C SER A 881 3.95 -26.16 14.70
N MET A 882 5.22 -25.78 14.55
CA MET A 882 5.83 -25.45 13.26
C MET A 882 6.42 -26.68 12.57
N GLN A 883 6.30 -27.86 13.18
CA GLN A 883 6.79 -29.14 12.66
C GLN A 883 5.85 -29.74 11.61
N ASN A 884 6.43 -30.42 10.62
CA ASN A 884 5.74 -31.15 9.54
C ASN A 884 4.65 -30.34 8.81
N LEU A 885 4.85 -29.04 8.63
CA LEU A 885 3.90 -28.18 7.94
C LEU A 885 3.75 -28.61 6.47
N GLN A 886 2.50 -28.88 6.08
CA GLN A 886 2.08 -29.04 4.69
C GLN A 886 1.28 -27.80 4.32
N LEU A 887 1.93 -26.88 3.62
CA LEU A 887 1.34 -25.58 3.26
C LEU A 887 1.35 -25.42 1.74
N ASN A 888 0.24 -24.92 1.21
CA ASN A 888 0.17 -24.48 -0.19
C ASN A 888 0.75 -23.07 -0.25
N LEU A 889 2.06 -22.98 -0.47
CA LEU A 889 2.78 -21.71 -0.49
C LEU A 889 2.96 -21.20 -1.91
N GLN A 890 2.85 -19.89 -2.07
CA GLN A 890 3.38 -19.23 -3.26
C GLN A 890 4.92 -19.26 -3.20
N PRO A 891 5.62 -19.58 -4.32
CA PRO A 891 7.07 -19.52 -4.36
C PRO A 891 7.57 -18.10 -4.05
N LEU A 892 8.72 -18.00 -3.38
CA LEU A 892 9.36 -16.70 -3.12
C LEU A 892 9.63 -15.97 -4.43
N PRO A 893 9.34 -14.66 -4.52
CA PRO A 893 9.88 -13.87 -5.61
C PRO A 893 11.42 -13.96 -5.59
N PRO A 894 12.08 -14.09 -6.75
CA PRO A 894 13.51 -13.88 -6.84
C PRO A 894 13.84 -12.48 -6.31
N LYS A 895 15.00 -12.33 -5.68
CA LYS A 895 15.45 -11.01 -5.19
C LYS A 895 15.27 -10.01 -6.32
N GLY A 896 14.44 -8.98 -6.11
CA GLY A 896 14.34 -7.85 -7.02
C GLY A 896 15.75 -7.39 -7.37
N ALA A 897 16.04 -7.25 -8.65
CA ALA A 897 17.40 -6.98 -9.11
C ALA A 897 17.90 -5.68 -8.47
N LYS A 898 18.75 -5.79 -7.43
CA LYS A 898 19.46 -4.63 -6.88
C LYS A 898 20.28 -4.04 -8.02
N ILE A 899 20.10 -2.74 -8.26
CA ILE A 899 20.93 -2.01 -9.21
C ILE A 899 22.37 -2.06 -8.67
N SER A 900 23.23 -2.75 -9.40
CA SER A 900 24.61 -3.00 -9.02
C SER A 900 25.48 -1.83 -9.48
N SER A 901 26.36 -1.36 -8.60
CA SER A 901 27.42 -0.42 -8.98
C SER A 901 28.35 -0.99 -10.05
N GLU A 902 28.50 -2.31 -10.09
CA GLU A 902 29.36 -3.04 -11.04
C GLU A 902 28.64 -3.41 -12.35
N GLY A 903 27.39 -2.97 -12.53
CA GLY A 903 26.60 -3.19 -13.72
C GLY A 903 26.63 -1.99 -14.68
N THR A 904 26.65 -2.26 -15.98
CA THR A 904 26.39 -1.25 -17.02
C THR A 904 24.92 -1.25 -17.41
N TYR A 905 24.34 -0.06 -17.60
CA TYR A 905 22.94 0.13 -17.98
C TYR A 905 22.82 0.96 -19.27
N LEU A 906 22.18 0.38 -20.29
CA LEU A 906 21.95 1.02 -21.59
C LEU A 906 20.57 1.66 -21.63
N ILE A 907 20.50 2.95 -21.97
CA ILE A 907 19.25 3.70 -22.17
C ILE A 907 19.22 4.24 -23.60
N THR A 908 18.39 3.66 -24.46
CA THR A 908 18.13 4.23 -25.79
C THR A 908 17.04 5.29 -25.71
N GLY A 909 17.17 6.37 -26.46
CA GLY A 909 16.40 7.58 -26.20
C GLY A 909 16.89 8.32 -24.95
N GLY A 910 18.13 8.07 -24.52
CA GLY A 910 18.68 8.52 -23.23
C GLY A 910 18.75 10.05 -23.04
N PHE A 911 18.62 10.83 -24.11
CA PHE A 911 18.57 12.30 -24.06
C PHE A 911 17.13 12.86 -24.20
N GLY A 912 16.12 12.00 -24.30
CA GLY A 912 14.71 12.39 -24.15
C GLY A 912 14.36 12.62 -22.68
N GLY A 913 13.25 13.33 -22.40
CA GLY A 913 12.83 13.63 -21.02
C GLY A 913 12.77 12.38 -20.13
N PHE A 914 12.05 11.35 -20.59
CA PHE A 914 11.97 10.05 -19.92
C PHE A 914 13.34 9.36 -19.78
N GLY A 915 14.14 9.32 -20.85
CA GLY A 915 15.43 8.66 -20.84
C GLY A 915 16.39 9.29 -19.83
N MET A 916 16.37 10.62 -19.71
CA MET A 916 17.22 11.35 -18.79
C MET A 916 16.74 11.24 -17.33
N ALA A 917 15.43 11.35 -17.08
CA ALA A 917 14.85 11.11 -15.76
C ALA A 917 15.16 9.69 -15.26
N THR A 918 15.09 8.71 -16.18
CA THR A 918 15.46 7.31 -15.89
C THR A 918 16.94 7.16 -15.57
N ALA A 919 17.81 7.87 -16.30
CA ALA A 919 19.25 7.89 -16.04
C ALA A 919 19.55 8.41 -14.63
N GLN A 920 18.95 9.53 -14.25
CA GLN A 920 19.07 10.10 -12.91
C GLN A 920 18.61 9.11 -11.84
N TRP A 921 17.40 8.57 -12.00
CA TRP A 921 16.84 7.59 -11.08
C TRP A 921 17.75 6.36 -10.90
N LEU A 922 18.35 5.85 -11.98
CA LEU A 922 19.29 4.72 -11.88
C LEU A 922 20.53 5.07 -11.06
N VAL A 923 21.10 6.27 -11.22
CA VAL A 923 22.27 6.71 -10.44
C VAL A 923 21.93 6.85 -8.96
N ASP A 924 20.76 7.43 -8.67
CA ASP A 924 20.25 7.59 -7.30
C ASP A 924 20.02 6.23 -6.63
N LYS A 925 19.64 5.20 -7.41
CA LYS A 925 19.50 3.82 -6.95
C LYS A 925 20.79 3.00 -6.94
N GLY A 926 21.93 3.61 -7.28
CA GLY A 926 23.26 3.00 -7.12
C GLY A 926 23.97 2.62 -8.42
N ALA A 927 23.40 2.89 -9.60
CA ALA A 927 24.10 2.66 -10.87
C ALA A 927 25.34 3.56 -10.97
N ARG A 928 26.45 3.00 -11.47
CA ARG A 928 27.69 3.76 -11.69
C ARG A 928 28.19 3.73 -13.12
N HIS A 929 27.62 2.89 -14.00
CA HIS A 929 28.00 2.85 -15.41
C HIS A 929 26.75 2.97 -16.30
N LEU A 930 26.63 4.10 -16.99
CA LEU A 930 25.50 4.38 -17.89
C LEU A 930 25.96 4.50 -19.33
N VAL A 931 25.14 4.01 -20.27
CA VAL A 931 25.29 4.25 -21.70
C VAL A 931 24.03 4.95 -22.20
N LEU A 932 24.14 6.23 -22.55
CA LEU A 932 23.04 7.03 -23.10
C LEU A 932 23.15 7.07 -24.62
N ALA A 933 22.17 6.50 -25.32
CA ALA A 933 22.19 6.35 -26.77
C ALA A 933 21.02 7.08 -27.45
N SER A 934 21.29 7.83 -28.51
CA SER A 934 20.26 8.42 -29.39
C SER A 934 20.79 8.67 -30.80
N ARG A 935 19.90 8.87 -31.78
CA ARG A 935 20.27 9.13 -33.18
C ARG A 935 21.12 10.39 -33.37
N LYS A 936 20.89 11.41 -32.53
CA LYS A 936 21.57 12.70 -32.60
C LYS A 936 22.82 12.77 -31.70
N GLY A 937 22.91 11.94 -30.65
CA GLY A 937 23.91 12.09 -29.60
C GLY A 937 23.56 13.22 -28.62
N PRO A 938 24.51 13.69 -27.78
CA PRO A 938 24.34 14.90 -26.99
C PRO A 938 24.48 16.12 -27.90
N VAL A 939 23.38 16.82 -28.20
CA VAL A 939 23.38 17.95 -29.16
C VAL A 939 22.96 19.28 -28.51
N SER A 940 22.57 19.28 -27.23
CA SER A 940 22.15 20.48 -26.52
C SER A 940 23.01 20.76 -25.29
N GLU A 941 23.21 22.04 -24.97
CA GLU A 941 23.83 22.49 -23.70
C GLU A 941 23.11 21.88 -22.49
N SER A 942 21.78 21.74 -22.55
CA SER A 942 20.99 21.06 -21.52
C SER A 942 21.36 19.58 -21.33
N SER A 943 21.76 18.87 -22.39
CA SER A 943 22.21 17.48 -22.29
C SER A 943 23.56 17.40 -21.58
N GLU A 944 24.47 18.34 -21.84
CA GLU A 944 25.78 18.39 -21.18
C GLU A 944 25.68 18.73 -19.70
N VAL A 945 24.83 19.69 -19.32
CA VAL A 945 24.56 20.02 -17.91
C VAL A 945 24.05 18.81 -17.14
N LEU A 946 23.13 18.05 -17.72
CA LEU A 946 22.55 16.86 -17.07
C LEU A 946 23.54 15.68 -17.01
N ILE A 947 24.36 15.47 -18.04
CA ILE A 947 25.45 14.49 -17.99
C ILE A 947 26.42 14.86 -16.86
N ASN A 948 26.83 16.12 -16.77
CA ASN A 948 27.72 16.60 -15.70
C ASN A 948 27.10 16.36 -14.32
N ALA A 949 25.79 16.57 -14.16
CA ALA A 949 25.10 16.27 -12.90
C ALA A 949 25.17 14.77 -12.53
N LEU A 950 24.97 13.87 -13.49
CA LEU A 950 25.12 12.42 -13.28
C LEU A 950 26.56 12.03 -12.93
N GLU A 951 27.55 12.67 -13.57
CA GLU A 951 28.97 12.42 -13.29
C GLU A 951 29.40 12.96 -11.92
N ILE A 952 28.89 14.12 -11.51
CA ILE A 952 29.06 14.67 -10.15
C ILE A 952 28.46 13.72 -9.10
N ALA A 953 27.33 13.09 -9.41
CA ALA A 953 26.71 12.07 -8.56
C ALA A 953 27.47 10.72 -8.55
N GLY A 954 28.62 10.64 -9.24
CA GLY A 954 29.55 9.52 -9.19
C GLY A 954 29.35 8.46 -10.28
N ALA A 955 28.50 8.71 -11.28
CA ALA A 955 28.33 7.80 -12.41
C ALA A 955 29.35 8.09 -13.52
N LYS A 956 29.75 7.05 -14.27
CA LYS A 956 30.50 7.17 -15.51
C LYS A 956 29.50 7.09 -16.67
N VAL A 957 29.32 8.19 -17.38
CA VAL A 957 28.35 8.29 -18.47
C VAL A 957 29.02 8.16 -19.83
N HIS A 958 28.62 7.16 -20.60
CA HIS A 958 29.07 6.96 -21.97
C HIS A 958 27.97 7.38 -22.94
N THR A 959 28.28 8.32 -23.83
CA THR A 959 27.35 8.74 -24.87
C THR A 959 27.58 7.98 -26.17
N ALA A 960 26.49 7.66 -26.88
CA ALA A 960 26.56 6.99 -28.17
C ALA A 960 25.57 7.61 -29.17
N ARG A 961 26.08 7.98 -30.35
CA ARG A 961 25.23 8.25 -31.50
C ARG A 961 24.83 6.91 -32.12
N LEU A 962 23.54 6.58 -32.04
CA LEU A 962 22.99 5.28 -32.40
C LEU A 962 21.62 5.47 -33.05
N ASP A 963 21.48 4.99 -34.29
CA ASP A 963 20.15 4.58 -34.78
C ASP A 963 19.88 3.15 -34.34
N VAL A 964 18.88 2.99 -33.47
CA VAL A 964 18.52 1.69 -32.92
C VAL A 964 17.88 0.78 -33.98
N SER A 965 17.29 1.36 -35.03
CA SER A 965 16.73 0.62 -36.16
C SER A 965 17.80 -0.02 -37.07
N ASP A 966 19.06 0.42 -36.97
CA ASP A 966 20.20 -0.16 -37.69
C ASP A 966 20.84 -1.31 -36.90
N PRO A 967 20.68 -2.58 -37.33
CA PRO A 967 21.21 -3.74 -36.61
C PRO A 967 22.74 -3.72 -36.52
N GLY A 968 23.43 -3.15 -37.51
CA GLY A 968 24.87 -3.02 -37.53
C GLY A 968 25.38 -2.06 -36.45
N GLN A 969 24.71 -0.92 -36.26
CA GLN A 969 25.06 0.04 -35.21
C GLN A 969 24.79 -0.54 -33.81
N VAL A 970 23.64 -1.18 -33.59
CA VAL A 970 23.30 -1.81 -32.29
C VAL A 970 24.34 -2.86 -31.92
N ASN A 971 24.67 -3.77 -32.85
CA ASN A 971 25.68 -4.81 -32.61
C ASN A 971 27.07 -4.23 -32.30
N ARG A 972 27.48 -3.14 -32.97
CA ARG A 972 28.75 -2.46 -32.66
C ARG A 972 28.74 -1.87 -31.26
N LEU A 973 27.64 -1.25 -30.83
CA LEU A 973 27.54 -0.68 -29.49
C LEU A 973 27.59 -1.77 -28.41
N ILE A 974 26.80 -2.84 -28.53
CA ILE A 974 26.80 -3.93 -27.54
C ILE A 974 28.18 -4.58 -27.44
N LYS A 975 28.84 -4.87 -28.56
CA LYS A 975 30.22 -5.39 -28.56
C LYS A 975 31.21 -4.43 -27.92
N LYS A 976 31.04 -3.12 -28.09
CA LYS A 976 31.88 -2.11 -27.42
C LYS A 976 31.67 -2.16 -25.91
N ILE A 977 30.42 -2.18 -25.44
CA ILE A 977 30.08 -2.29 -24.01
C ILE A 977 30.76 -3.52 -23.40
N GLN A 978 30.58 -4.70 -24.01
CA GLN A 978 31.19 -5.95 -23.50
C GLN A 978 32.73 -5.91 -23.44
N ARG A 979 33.39 -5.13 -24.30
CA ARG A 979 34.85 -5.06 -24.36
C ARG A 979 35.45 -4.01 -23.44
N THR A 980 34.72 -2.93 -23.11
CA THR A 980 35.30 -1.74 -22.49
C THR A 980 34.65 -1.33 -21.17
N MET A 981 33.58 -2.01 -20.74
CA MET A 981 32.78 -1.64 -19.57
C MET A 981 32.49 -2.88 -18.71
N PRO A 982 32.06 -2.71 -17.44
CA PRO A 982 31.50 -3.81 -16.66
C PRO A 982 30.30 -4.45 -17.36
N PRO A 983 29.88 -5.67 -16.95
CA PRO A 983 28.83 -6.42 -17.63
C PRO A 983 27.55 -5.60 -17.83
N LEU A 984 26.97 -5.67 -19.03
CA LEU A 984 25.65 -5.09 -19.29
C LEU A 984 24.62 -5.86 -18.46
N LYS A 985 23.97 -5.16 -17.53
CA LYS A 985 23.00 -5.73 -16.59
C LYS A 985 21.57 -5.30 -16.86
N GLY A 986 21.37 -4.17 -17.54
CA GLY A 986 20.03 -3.73 -17.88
C GLY A 986 19.95 -2.91 -19.15
N VAL A 987 18.81 -3.01 -19.82
CA VAL A 987 18.47 -2.21 -21.01
C VAL A 987 17.13 -1.52 -20.76
N ILE A 988 17.06 -0.21 -21.01
CA ILE A 988 15.83 0.57 -21.08
C ILE A 988 15.68 1.12 -22.49
N HIS A 989 14.56 0.81 -23.13
CA HIS A 989 14.22 1.27 -24.45
C HIS A 989 13.16 2.38 -24.37
N ALA A 990 13.62 3.64 -24.29
CA ALA A 990 12.80 4.84 -24.29
C ALA A 990 12.85 5.61 -25.63
N ALA A 991 13.37 4.98 -26.70
CA ALA A 991 13.43 5.62 -28.01
C ALA A 991 12.04 5.60 -28.67
N GLY A 992 11.60 6.75 -29.16
CA GLY A 992 10.33 6.89 -29.87
C GLY A 992 10.28 8.20 -30.63
N VAL A 993 9.40 8.24 -31.63
CA VAL A 993 8.98 9.45 -32.35
C VAL A 993 7.47 9.39 -32.54
N LEU A 994 6.87 10.56 -32.70
CA LEU A 994 5.47 10.73 -33.04
C LEU A 994 5.35 11.19 -34.49
N ALA A 995 4.28 10.76 -35.13
CA ALA A 995 3.84 11.20 -36.46
C ALA A 995 2.32 11.07 -36.48
N ASP A 996 1.69 11.77 -35.52
CA ASP A 996 0.28 11.64 -35.18
C ASP A 996 -0.56 12.29 -36.27
N ASN A 997 -1.53 11.53 -36.77
CA ASN A 997 -2.51 11.93 -37.78
C ASN A 997 -3.73 11.02 -37.64
N ARG A 998 -4.90 11.47 -38.11
CA ARG A 998 -6.09 10.61 -38.19
C ARG A 998 -5.83 9.41 -39.09
N LEU A 999 -6.58 8.32 -38.90
CA LEU A 999 -6.43 7.12 -39.74
C LEU A 999 -6.59 7.43 -41.23
N THR A 1000 -7.48 8.36 -41.60
CA THR A 1000 -7.70 8.81 -42.98
C THR A 1000 -6.53 9.59 -43.59
N GLU A 1001 -5.54 10.00 -42.78
CA GLU A 1001 -4.38 10.78 -43.21
C GLU A 1001 -3.07 9.99 -43.05
N LEU A 1002 -3.08 8.87 -42.33
CA LEU A 1002 -1.89 8.05 -42.06
C LEU A 1002 -1.40 7.28 -43.30
N ASP A 1003 -0.20 7.59 -43.76
CA ASP A 1003 0.46 6.90 -44.89
C ASP A 1003 1.54 5.90 -44.46
N GLN A 1004 2.13 5.21 -45.43
CA GLN A 1004 3.23 4.26 -45.21
C GLN A 1004 4.44 4.91 -44.52
N ALA A 1005 4.79 6.15 -44.90
CA ALA A 1005 5.95 6.84 -44.36
C ALA A 1005 5.77 7.17 -42.86
N ALA A 1006 4.55 7.52 -42.44
CA ALA A 1006 4.22 7.76 -41.04
C ALA A 1006 4.36 6.48 -40.20
N PHE A 1007 3.86 5.34 -40.70
CA PHE A 1007 4.05 4.04 -40.03
C PHE A 1007 5.52 3.65 -39.94
N GLU A 1008 6.28 3.74 -41.03
CA GLU A 1008 7.71 3.42 -41.05
C GLU A 1008 8.51 4.29 -40.07
N THR A 1009 8.19 5.58 -40.00
CA THR A 1009 8.85 6.54 -39.10
C THR A 1009 8.67 6.18 -37.63
N VAL A 1010 7.43 5.85 -37.22
CA VAL A 1010 7.07 5.56 -35.83
C VAL A 1010 7.47 4.14 -35.43
N MET A 1011 7.30 3.17 -36.32
CA MET A 1011 7.66 1.77 -36.08
C MET A 1011 9.18 1.55 -36.09
N ALA A 1012 9.97 2.28 -36.87
CA ALA A 1012 11.42 2.06 -36.94
C ALA A 1012 12.13 2.02 -35.57
N PRO A 1013 12.00 3.02 -34.67
CA PRO A 1013 12.66 2.99 -33.38
C PRO A 1013 12.06 1.97 -32.41
N LYS A 1014 10.73 1.75 -32.41
CA LYS A 1014 10.05 0.88 -31.44
C LYS A 1014 10.02 -0.59 -31.87
N VAL A 1015 9.69 -0.87 -33.13
CA VAL A 1015 9.58 -2.22 -33.68
C VAL A 1015 10.95 -2.78 -34.04
N SER A 1016 11.58 -2.23 -35.10
CA SER A 1016 12.90 -2.69 -35.55
C SER A 1016 13.97 -2.46 -34.48
N GLY A 1017 13.90 -1.33 -33.77
CA GLY A 1017 14.88 -0.99 -32.74
C GLY A 1017 14.91 -1.95 -31.55
N SER A 1018 13.75 -2.23 -30.95
CA SER A 1018 13.69 -3.16 -29.82
C SER A 1018 13.99 -4.60 -30.23
N TRP A 1019 13.67 -5.01 -31.48
CA TRP A 1019 14.08 -6.30 -32.02
C TRP A 1019 15.59 -6.42 -32.17
N ASN A 1020 16.25 -5.39 -32.70
CA ASN A 1020 17.71 -5.35 -32.82
C ASN A 1020 18.37 -5.45 -31.43
N LEU A 1021 17.83 -4.74 -30.44
CA LEU A 1021 18.27 -4.86 -29.04
C LEU A 1021 18.03 -6.27 -28.51
N HIS A 1022 16.88 -6.89 -28.81
CA HIS A 1022 16.61 -8.26 -28.40
C HIS A 1022 17.65 -9.24 -28.95
N LYS A 1023 17.89 -9.23 -30.27
CA LYS A 1023 18.88 -10.09 -30.91
C LYS A 1023 20.30 -9.86 -30.42
N ALA A 1024 20.70 -8.60 -30.24
CA ALA A 1024 22.04 -8.27 -29.77
C ALA A 1024 22.29 -8.64 -28.29
N THR A 1025 21.22 -8.84 -27.51
CA THR A 1025 21.30 -9.15 -26.07
C THR A 1025 20.85 -10.58 -25.71
N GLU A 1026 20.47 -11.40 -26.69
CA GLU A 1026 19.90 -12.75 -26.49
C GLU A 1026 20.84 -13.68 -25.69
N SER A 1027 22.16 -13.52 -25.83
CA SER A 1027 23.17 -14.31 -25.12
C SER A 1027 23.68 -13.70 -23.81
N LEU A 1028 23.16 -12.54 -23.40
CA LEU A 1028 23.65 -11.81 -22.24
C LEU A 1028 22.80 -12.10 -21.00
N SER A 1029 23.46 -12.24 -19.85
CA SER A 1029 22.80 -12.40 -18.54
C SER A 1029 22.36 -11.04 -17.99
N LEU A 1030 21.33 -10.46 -18.61
CA LEU A 1030 20.67 -9.24 -18.11
C LEU A 1030 19.85 -9.55 -16.85
N ASP A 1031 19.75 -8.58 -15.95
CA ASP A 1031 18.86 -8.61 -14.80
C ASP A 1031 17.47 -8.09 -15.18
N TRP A 1032 17.38 -7.11 -16.10
CA TRP A 1032 16.12 -6.58 -16.65
C TRP A 1032 16.24 -6.02 -18.07
N PHE A 1033 15.12 -5.99 -18.79
CA PHE A 1033 14.98 -5.41 -20.12
C PHE A 1033 13.62 -4.67 -20.18
N ILE A 1034 13.64 -3.35 -20.14
CA ILE A 1034 12.44 -2.54 -19.94
C ILE A 1034 12.11 -1.80 -21.25
N LEU A 1035 10.87 -1.92 -21.70
CA LEU A 1035 10.34 -1.28 -22.90
C LEU A 1035 9.35 -0.19 -22.48
N TYR A 1036 9.59 1.05 -22.91
CA TYR A 1036 8.64 2.14 -22.65
C TYR A 1036 7.58 2.16 -23.75
N SER A 1037 6.44 1.60 -23.41
CA SER A 1037 5.22 1.61 -24.19
C SER A 1037 4.35 2.81 -23.78
N SER A 1038 3.09 2.84 -24.20
CA SER A 1038 2.15 3.91 -23.87
C SER A 1038 0.76 3.36 -23.61
N ILE A 1039 -0.02 4.05 -22.78
CA ILE A 1039 -1.44 3.76 -22.58
C ILE A 1039 -2.23 3.81 -23.89
N SER A 1040 -1.76 4.54 -24.91
CA SER A 1040 -2.41 4.58 -26.24
C SER A 1040 -2.51 3.22 -26.91
N ALA A 1041 -1.60 2.27 -26.62
CA ALA A 1041 -1.72 0.89 -27.09
C ALA A 1041 -2.86 0.11 -26.41
N LEU A 1042 -3.33 0.58 -25.25
CA LEU A 1042 -4.34 -0.07 -24.42
C LEU A 1042 -5.73 0.53 -24.67
N VAL A 1043 -5.84 1.86 -24.63
CA VAL A 1043 -7.14 2.53 -24.77
C VAL A 1043 -7.47 2.92 -26.22
N GLY A 1044 -6.45 3.03 -27.09
CA GLY A 1044 -6.61 3.63 -28.41
C GLY A 1044 -6.82 5.14 -28.30
N ASN A 1045 -5.79 5.92 -28.65
CA ASN A 1045 -5.91 7.37 -28.65
C ASN A 1045 -6.14 7.89 -30.08
N ILE A 1046 -7.09 8.81 -30.23
CA ILE A 1046 -7.44 9.42 -31.52
C ILE A 1046 -6.20 10.11 -32.11
N GLY A 1047 -5.95 9.86 -33.39
CA GLY A 1047 -4.81 10.39 -34.15
C GLY A 1047 -3.49 9.62 -33.93
N GLN A 1048 -3.51 8.52 -33.18
CA GLN A 1048 -2.29 7.79 -32.80
C GLN A 1048 -2.26 6.34 -33.30
N GLY A 1049 -2.90 6.03 -34.44
CA GLY A 1049 -2.98 4.66 -34.99
C GLY A 1049 -1.61 3.98 -35.17
N ASN A 1050 -0.65 4.68 -35.77
CA ASN A 1050 0.73 4.20 -35.95
C ASN A 1050 1.51 4.06 -34.63
N TYR A 1051 1.31 4.97 -33.68
CA TYR A 1051 1.97 4.96 -32.38
C TYR A 1051 1.41 3.87 -31.45
N ALA A 1052 0.08 3.71 -31.40
CA ALA A 1052 -0.57 2.62 -30.67
C ALA A 1052 -0.14 1.25 -31.22
N ALA A 1053 -0.10 1.08 -32.54
CA ALA A 1053 0.39 -0.13 -33.19
C ALA A 1053 1.86 -0.46 -32.82
N ALA A 1054 2.74 0.54 -32.87
CA ALA A 1054 4.15 0.37 -32.51
C ALA A 1054 4.36 0.02 -31.02
N ASN A 1055 3.50 0.52 -30.14
CA ASN A 1055 3.54 0.24 -28.70
C ASN A 1055 2.94 -1.13 -28.35
N ALA A 1056 1.85 -1.54 -29.00
CA ALA A 1056 1.31 -2.90 -28.87
C ALA A 1056 2.34 -3.97 -29.24
N TYR A 1057 3.20 -3.67 -30.22
CA TYR A 1057 4.36 -4.51 -30.53
C TYR A 1057 5.37 -4.62 -29.38
N LEU A 1058 5.67 -3.53 -28.67
CA LEU A 1058 6.57 -3.57 -27.51
C LEU A 1058 6.00 -4.46 -26.39
N ASP A 1059 4.69 -4.38 -26.19
CA ASP A 1059 3.98 -5.21 -25.22
C ASP A 1059 4.09 -6.70 -25.59
N GLY A 1060 3.87 -7.02 -26.87
CA GLY A 1060 4.08 -8.36 -27.41
C GLY A 1060 5.53 -8.85 -27.33
N LEU A 1061 6.51 -7.99 -27.63
CA LEU A 1061 7.94 -8.33 -27.54
C LEU A 1061 8.35 -8.64 -26.10
N ALA A 1062 7.79 -7.93 -25.12
CA ALA A 1062 8.05 -8.23 -23.72
C ALA A 1062 7.56 -9.66 -23.37
N PHE A 1063 6.37 -10.04 -23.83
CA PHE A 1063 5.86 -11.40 -23.66
C PHE A 1063 6.73 -12.43 -24.40
N PHE A 1064 7.10 -12.19 -25.67
CA PHE A 1064 7.97 -13.07 -26.45
C PHE A 1064 9.35 -13.31 -25.81
N ARG A 1065 9.96 -12.28 -25.23
CA ARG A 1065 11.22 -12.44 -24.49
C ARG A 1065 11.02 -13.30 -23.25
N ARG A 1066 9.91 -13.10 -22.53
CA ARG A 1066 9.55 -13.90 -21.36
C ARG A 1066 9.25 -15.36 -21.71
N SER A 1067 8.64 -15.68 -22.85
CA SER A 1067 8.45 -17.08 -23.25
C SER A 1067 9.79 -17.80 -23.54
N LYS A 1068 10.88 -17.06 -23.77
CA LYS A 1068 12.22 -17.59 -24.10
C LYS A 1068 13.22 -17.77 -22.95
N GLY A 1069 12.90 -17.42 -21.70
CA GLY A 1069 13.92 -17.44 -20.62
C GLY A 1069 14.59 -16.08 -20.34
N LEU A 1070 14.36 -15.05 -21.16
CA LEU A 1070 15.06 -13.76 -21.12
C LEU A 1070 14.25 -12.62 -20.51
N PRO A 1071 14.77 -11.83 -19.55
CA PRO A 1071 14.01 -10.78 -18.84
C PRO A 1071 13.37 -9.81 -19.84
N ALA A 1072 12.12 -9.42 -19.57
CA ALA A 1072 11.46 -8.29 -20.22
C ALA A 1072 10.20 -7.79 -19.51
N THR A 1073 10.07 -6.47 -19.44
CA THR A 1073 8.88 -5.75 -18.93
C THR A 1073 8.52 -4.64 -19.91
N SER A 1074 7.25 -4.53 -20.29
CA SER A 1074 6.73 -3.33 -20.97
C SER A 1074 5.96 -2.49 -19.97
N ILE A 1075 6.08 -1.16 -20.06
CA ILE A 1075 5.35 -0.22 -19.20
C ILE A 1075 4.56 0.72 -20.11
N ASN A 1076 3.23 0.68 -20.00
CA ASN A 1076 2.32 1.54 -20.75
C ASN A 1076 2.12 2.87 -20.00
N TRP A 1077 3.01 3.82 -20.24
CA TRP A 1077 2.95 5.12 -19.56
C TRP A 1077 1.73 5.94 -19.98
N GLY A 1078 1.04 6.54 -18.99
CA GLY A 1078 0.04 7.58 -19.17
C GLY A 1078 0.64 8.96 -19.45
N ALA A 1079 -0.18 10.01 -19.41
CA ALA A 1079 0.30 11.39 -19.55
C ALA A 1079 1.14 11.79 -18.32
N ILE A 1080 2.33 12.34 -18.56
CA ILE A 1080 3.24 12.81 -17.51
C ILE A 1080 3.54 14.29 -17.71
N LYS A 1081 3.27 15.08 -16.66
CA LYS A 1081 3.32 16.55 -16.67
C LYS A 1081 4.75 17.09 -16.61
N ASP A 1082 5.64 16.42 -15.88
CA ASP A 1082 6.98 16.94 -15.57
C ASP A 1082 8.00 16.70 -16.70
N VAL A 1083 7.91 15.52 -17.35
CA VAL A 1083 8.83 15.09 -18.41
C VAL A 1083 8.09 14.30 -19.47
N GLY A 1084 8.50 14.43 -20.74
CA GLY A 1084 7.94 13.61 -21.83
C GLY A 1084 7.79 14.36 -23.15
N MET A 1085 7.05 13.76 -24.08
CA MET A 1085 6.66 14.42 -25.34
C MET A 1085 5.48 15.38 -25.12
N ALA A 1086 4.55 15.06 -24.22
CA ALA A 1086 3.43 15.93 -23.82
C ALA A 1086 3.88 17.23 -23.12
N ALA A 1087 4.99 17.22 -22.38
CA ALA A 1087 5.54 18.41 -21.72
C ALA A 1087 6.31 19.35 -22.70
N ARG A 1088 6.47 18.98 -23.98
CA ARG A 1088 7.22 19.75 -24.99
C ARG A 1088 6.35 20.55 -25.93
N GLU A 1089 5.03 20.36 -25.91
CA GLU A 1089 4.09 21.19 -26.64
C GLU A 1089 3.49 22.23 -25.67
N PRO A 1090 3.62 23.54 -25.96
CA PRO A 1090 2.80 24.52 -25.26
C PRO A 1090 1.34 24.26 -25.63
N ALA A 1091 0.50 24.13 -24.59
CA ALA A 1091 -0.95 23.99 -24.72
C ALA A 1091 -1.58 25.11 -25.55
#